data_AF-A0A1Y2CP10-F1
#
_entry.id   AF-A0A1Y2CP10-F1
#
_cell.length_a   1.000
_cell.length_b   1.000
_cell.length_c   1.000
_cell.angle_alpha   90.00
_cell.angle_beta   90.00
_cell.angle_gamma   90.00
#
_symmetry.space_group_name_H-M   'P 1'
#
loop_
_entity.id
_entity.type
_entity.pdbx_description
1 polymer ?
#
loop_
_entity_poly.entity_id
_entity_poly.type
_entity_poly.pdbx_seq_one_letter_code
_entity_poly.pdbx_strand_id
1 'polypeptide(L)'
;MDSAVFKELKAGGRLQLMKEKRGLLMDLDAMLNELKVDLAQVSSSIDSESAVKWLKPLRSITFAKDALRRTGTGEITVQELQDDLTKVKEWAKLGETTNSQKRSLLSGMTALEHMKDMAGIDSKGLAVSDFLYCCGIPGIAINVYRSQSAIVNPWNLVVRHVSSDWIDSASAMCMLHAGIQWRDGEAHNAEDVLVVMDPQEDKAINLYTSLQLSKAYTSIVCTRNPDLYNRQQRIALLGISFVRAVEQLYHHEPTPDSTVSQFAVQKLPLVENLFHIIFTIRKFKSYSETWAHFLQHLLEPNPSKYLTESEDDGVQSVAQILVAIGCIACFDEGEGILHASNEPKLSEAALAILGESVSRGCRIKIKSADAINPTKYREFIREALSISTETNEEGRPDTPATLTWIHSGKKYSGRFFKSEKLRTNASPQAVAACLAFSRWCAEYWKDVNDSVENVLKDSDAKTRLFKSVLEAAEADGGMHDFLVLYSEDSAQVASDGVTMASKDLLQIALYVQGLRFHDSKTRRTGLLSLKDPFKVIHEIMEEEKVEIYKEWLAVKQRELLAMGRAEAKKLKTDLLLRQQKLFLDVHSGSQMPRIFSKTEVIELNKHRPANDQLEWLPESGLLKHHCSNPACPEYLVNQATDNDRIFNRRNGLFRHLKWYFQPKKQMISNYHILLKHFLRQHQHRVPKDRLFLAICESFKSNPSTSEVARRMGDDKLIALVETSLVGVL
;
A
#
# COMPACT_ATOMS: atom_id res chain seq x y z
N MET A 1 21.75 -17.06 25.60
CA MET A 1 22.19 -16.56 26.92
C MET A 1 21.31 -17.24 27.94
N ASP A 2 21.92 -17.97 28.88
CA ASP A 2 21.19 -18.64 29.95
C ASP A 2 20.36 -17.63 30.76
N SER A 3 19.11 -17.98 31.04
CA SER A 3 18.18 -17.20 31.88
C SER A 3 18.68 -16.98 33.32
N ALA A 4 19.82 -17.59 33.68
CA ALA A 4 20.49 -17.45 34.96
C ALA A 4 21.07 -16.05 35.22
N VAL A 5 21.41 -15.27 34.18
CA VAL A 5 22.06 -13.94 34.39
C VAL A 5 21.07 -12.86 34.87
N PHE A 6 19.77 -13.01 34.63
CA PHE A 6 18.75 -12.03 35.04
C PHE A 6 18.06 -12.37 36.37
N LYS A 7 18.15 -13.63 36.83
CA LYS A 7 17.59 -14.02 38.12
C LYS A 7 18.38 -13.29 39.22
N GLU A 8 17.72 -12.37 39.93
CA GLU A 8 18.19 -11.64 41.13
C GLU A 8 18.87 -10.27 40.98
N LEU A 9 18.77 -9.57 39.84
CA LEU A 9 19.24 -8.18 39.79
C LEU A 9 18.15 -7.18 40.22
N LYS A 10 18.34 -6.57 41.40
CA LYS A 10 17.62 -5.37 41.88
C LYS A 10 17.88 -4.16 40.97
N ALA A 11 17.03 -3.13 41.04
CA ALA A 11 17.08 -1.92 40.22
C ALA A 11 18.49 -1.29 40.13
N GLY A 12 19.17 -1.14 41.27
CA GLY A 12 20.54 -0.60 41.32
C GLY A 12 21.55 -1.47 40.57
N GLY A 13 21.44 -2.80 40.68
CA GLY A 13 22.27 -3.76 39.96
C GLY A 13 22.02 -3.75 38.45
N ARG A 14 20.75 -3.59 38.02
CA ARG A 14 20.40 -3.44 36.60
C ARG A 14 21.00 -2.17 36.02
N LEU A 15 20.87 -1.04 36.74
CA LEU A 15 21.42 0.23 36.31
C LEU A 15 22.94 0.16 36.14
N GLN A 16 23.64 -0.44 37.11
CA GLN A 16 25.08 -0.61 37.03
C GLN A 16 25.48 -1.48 35.84
N LEU A 17 24.84 -2.63 35.67
CA LEU A 17 25.08 -3.53 34.54
C LEU A 17 24.83 -2.82 33.20
N MET A 18 23.75 -2.04 33.08
CA MET A 18 23.43 -1.31 31.85
C MET A 18 24.46 -0.21 31.57
N LYS A 19 24.95 0.51 32.59
CA LYS A 19 26.03 1.49 32.42
C LYS A 19 27.34 0.83 31.97
N GLU A 20 27.69 -0.31 32.57
CA GLU A 20 28.87 -1.10 32.20
C GLU A 20 28.76 -1.65 30.76
N LYS A 21 27.62 -2.23 30.40
CA LYS A 21 27.38 -2.76 29.04
C LYS A 21 27.25 -1.66 27.99
N ARG A 22 26.67 -0.50 28.33
CA ARG A 22 26.65 0.66 27.45
C ARG A 22 28.04 1.20 27.21
N GLY A 23 28.89 1.28 28.24
CA GLY A 23 30.32 1.59 28.07
C GLY A 23 30.98 0.65 27.07
N LEU A 24 30.86 -0.66 27.30
CA LEU A 24 31.40 -1.69 26.40
C LEU A 24 30.84 -1.63 24.97
N LEU A 25 29.54 -1.32 24.80
CA LEU A 25 28.93 -1.17 23.47
C LEU A 25 29.41 0.09 22.77
N MET A 26 29.59 1.20 23.49
CA MET A 26 30.17 2.43 22.92
C MET A 26 31.64 2.22 22.55
N ASP A 27 32.38 1.47 23.35
CA ASP A 27 33.77 1.07 23.04
C ASP A 27 33.81 0.14 21.82
N LEU A 28 32.91 -0.85 21.74
CA LEU A 28 32.77 -1.74 20.57
C LEU A 28 32.34 -0.99 19.32
N ASP A 29 31.43 -0.02 19.41
CA ASP A 29 30.97 0.77 18.27
C ASP A 29 32.04 1.78 17.83
N ALA A 30 32.82 2.32 18.77
CA ALA A 30 34.02 3.09 18.47
C ALA A 30 35.06 2.22 17.74
N MET A 31 35.37 1.02 18.24
CA MET A 31 36.26 0.07 17.56
C MET A 31 35.72 -0.39 16.21
N LEU A 32 34.41 -0.60 16.06
CA LEU A 32 33.76 -0.95 14.79
C LEU A 32 33.80 0.19 13.79
N ASN A 33 33.68 1.43 14.25
CA ASN A 33 33.81 2.62 13.41
C ASN A 33 35.26 2.86 13.01
N GLU A 34 36.23 2.63 13.89
CA GLU A 34 37.66 2.58 13.54
C GLU A 34 37.93 1.47 12.51
N LEU A 35 37.45 0.25 12.74
CA LEU A 35 37.55 -0.86 11.78
C LEU A 35 36.86 -0.57 10.44
N LYS A 36 35.73 0.14 10.42
CA LYS A 36 35.04 0.57 9.19
C LYS A 36 35.81 1.67 8.47
N VAL A 37 36.42 2.61 9.19
CA VAL A 37 37.28 3.64 8.62
C VAL A 37 38.53 3.01 8.02
N ASP A 38 39.12 2.03 8.71
CA ASP A 38 40.26 1.25 8.23
C ASP A 38 39.87 0.35 7.05
N LEU A 39 38.71 -0.33 7.08
CA LEU A 39 38.20 -1.11 5.94
C LEU A 39 37.82 -0.22 4.77
N ALA A 40 37.27 0.97 4.99
CA ALA A 40 36.93 1.93 3.93
C ALA A 40 38.19 2.53 3.28
N GLN A 41 39.29 2.65 4.03
CA GLN A 41 40.62 2.95 3.49
C GLN A 41 41.22 1.78 2.69
N VAL A 42 40.85 0.54 2.98
CA VAL A 42 41.34 -0.67 2.29
C VAL A 42 40.43 -1.12 1.13
N SER A 43 39.16 -0.72 1.10
CA SER A 43 38.17 -1.19 0.11
C SER A 43 37.44 -0.03 -0.59
N SER A 44 38.11 0.57 -1.58
CA SER A 44 37.43 1.38 -2.59
C SER A 44 36.71 0.49 -3.62
N SER A 45 35.67 -0.25 -3.20
CA SER A 45 34.57 -0.76 -4.04
C SER A 45 33.79 -1.88 -3.34
N ILE A 46 32.98 -1.59 -2.31
CA ILE A 46 31.86 -2.48 -1.94
C ILE A 46 30.63 -1.63 -1.61
N ASP A 47 29.57 -1.93 -2.36
CA ASP A 47 28.24 -1.35 -2.34
C ASP A 47 27.57 -1.49 -0.96
N SER A 48 27.18 -0.36 -0.37
CA SER A 48 26.70 -0.26 1.01
C SER A 48 25.17 -0.11 1.06
N GLU A 49 24.43 -1.23 1.02
CA GLU A 49 22.98 -1.19 1.21
C GLU A 49 22.42 -2.09 2.34
N SER A 50 23.25 -2.85 3.07
CA SER A 50 22.74 -3.80 4.07
C SER A 50 22.84 -3.37 5.55
N ALA A 51 23.53 -2.28 5.91
CA ALA A 51 23.82 -1.99 7.31
C ALA A 51 22.79 -1.11 8.05
N VAL A 52 21.79 -0.53 7.38
CA VAL A 52 20.96 0.53 7.99
C VAL A 52 19.46 0.30 7.76
N LYS A 53 18.94 -0.86 8.17
CA LYS A 53 17.49 -1.12 8.19
C LYS A 53 16.77 -0.49 9.38
N TRP A 54 17.47 -0.30 10.52
CA TRP A 54 16.84 0.19 11.76
C TRP A 54 16.80 1.72 11.90
N LEU A 55 17.55 2.48 11.08
CA LEU A 55 17.53 3.95 11.08
C LEU A 55 16.61 4.58 10.01
N LYS A 56 16.05 3.80 9.07
CA LYS A 56 14.97 4.28 8.16
C LYS A 56 13.77 4.93 8.88
N PRO A 57 13.38 4.54 10.11
CA PRO A 57 12.31 5.20 10.87
C PRO A 57 12.63 6.63 11.33
N LEU A 58 13.88 7.10 11.33
CA LEU A 58 14.22 8.42 11.89
C LEU A 58 13.57 9.60 11.15
N ARG A 59 13.32 9.46 9.85
CA ARG A 59 12.59 10.47 9.06
C ARG A 59 11.08 10.47 9.35
N SER A 60 10.47 9.34 9.70
CA SER A 60 9.04 9.30 10.08
C SER A 60 8.81 9.76 11.52
N ILE A 61 9.82 9.62 12.39
CA ILE A 61 9.81 10.13 13.77
C ILE A 61 9.83 11.66 13.80
N THR A 62 10.49 12.33 12.86
CA THR A 62 10.51 13.81 12.78
C THR A 62 9.14 14.39 12.43
N PHE A 63 8.45 13.83 11.44
CA PHE A 63 7.08 14.23 11.10
C PHE A 63 6.07 13.92 12.22
N ALA A 64 6.21 12.77 12.90
CA ALA A 64 5.37 12.41 14.04
C ALA A 64 5.63 13.34 15.24
N LYS A 65 6.89 13.70 15.51
CA LYS A 65 7.29 14.66 16.55
C LYS A 65 6.71 16.05 16.28
N ASP A 66 6.70 16.50 15.03
CA ASP A 66 6.10 17.78 14.65
C ASP A 66 4.57 17.76 14.69
N ALA A 67 3.92 16.65 14.31
CA ALA A 67 2.48 16.47 14.44
C ALA A 67 2.03 16.44 15.91
N LEU A 68 2.78 15.77 16.79
CA LEU A 68 2.51 15.70 18.22
C LEU A 68 2.79 17.02 18.95
N ARG A 69 3.82 17.77 18.54
CA ARG A 69 4.07 19.16 19.00
C ARG A 69 2.88 20.07 18.73
N ARG A 70 2.17 19.89 17.61
CA ARG A 70 0.94 20.64 17.30
C ARG A 70 -0.25 20.24 18.19
N THR A 71 -0.24 19.04 18.76
CA THR A 71 -1.28 18.56 19.71
C THR A 71 -0.98 18.87 21.18
N GLY A 72 0.14 19.55 21.48
CA GLY A 72 0.46 20.00 22.84
C GLY A 72 1.01 18.93 23.79
N THR A 73 1.44 17.77 23.29
CA THR A 73 2.14 16.75 24.10
C THR A 73 3.58 17.19 24.36
N GLY A 74 3.91 17.50 25.61
CA GLY A 74 5.27 17.85 26.04
C GLY A 74 6.19 16.62 26.12
N GLU A 75 7.50 16.83 25.93
CA GLU A 75 8.54 15.81 26.16
C GLU A 75 8.58 15.45 27.66
N ILE A 76 8.71 14.16 28.00
CA ILE A 76 8.79 13.72 29.40
C ILE A 76 10.15 14.11 29.95
N THR A 77 10.15 14.91 31.02
CA THR A 77 11.38 15.45 31.60
C THR A 77 11.95 14.55 32.68
N VAL A 78 13.27 14.64 32.91
CA VAL A 78 13.92 13.96 34.04
C VAL A 78 13.32 14.40 35.38
N GLN A 79 12.97 15.69 35.51
CA GLN A 79 12.36 16.22 36.73
C GLN A 79 11.02 15.54 37.04
N GLU A 80 10.16 15.35 36.04
CA GLU A 80 8.89 14.64 36.21
C GLU A 80 9.08 13.20 36.69
N LEU A 81 10.13 12.51 36.22
CA LEU A 81 10.45 11.14 36.67
C LEU A 81 11.06 11.13 38.09
N GLN A 82 11.79 12.17 38.47
CA GLN A 82 12.25 12.35 39.85
C GLN A 82 11.08 12.62 40.81
N ASP A 83 10.09 13.40 40.37
CA ASP A 83 8.86 13.64 41.12
C ASP A 83 8.05 12.34 41.27
N ASP A 84 7.98 11.51 40.23
CA ASP A 84 7.38 10.17 40.31
C ASP A 84 8.05 9.30 41.39
N LEU A 85 9.39 9.26 41.44
CA LEU A 85 10.10 8.52 42.50
C LEU A 85 9.81 9.07 43.89
N THR A 86 9.59 10.38 44.02
CA THR A 86 9.22 11.00 45.30
C THR A 86 7.85 10.49 45.77
N LYS A 87 6.86 10.43 44.87
CA LYS A 87 5.54 9.84 45.14
C LYS A 87 5.65 8.36 45.53
N VAL A 88 6.50 7.60 44.85
CA VAL A 88 6.75 6.18 45.17
C VAL A 88 7.38 6.03 46.56
N LYS A 89 8.33 6.89 46.92
CA LYS A 89 8.96 6.93 48.26
C LYS A 89 7.95 7.25 49.35
N GLU A 90 7.05 8.20 49.12
CA GLU A 90 5.98 8.54 50.06
C GLU A 90 5.00 7.38 50.24
N TRP A 91 4.56 6.77 49.15
CA TRP A 91 3.67 5.61 49.20
C TRP A 91 4.32 4.42 49.92
N ALA A 92 5.60 4.13 49.66
CA ALA A 92 6.32 3.04 50.32
C ALA A 92 6.43 3.21 51.83
N LYS A 93 6.48 4.46 52.34
CA LYS A 93 6.50 4.75 53.79
C LYS A 93 5.19 4.40 54.50
N LEU A 94 4.07 4.34 53.77
CA LEU A 94 2.77 3.97 54.34
C LEU A 94 2.70 2.50 54.78
N GLY A 95 3.73 1.70 54.45
CA GLY A 95 3.87 0.34 54.95
C GLY A 95 2.79 -0.61 54.44
N GLU A 96 2.23 -0.34 53.25
CA GLU A 96 1.20 -1.20 52.68
C GLU A 96 1.73 -2.63 52.50
N THR A 97 1.00 -3.57 53.09
CA THR A 97 1.19 -5.01 52.88
C THR A 97 0.21 -5.46 51.82
N THR A 98 0.72 -6.15 50.81
CA THR A 98 -0.11 -6.74 49.77
C THR A 98 0.27 -8.20 49.57
N ASN A 99 -0.70 -9.01 49.13
CA ASN A 99 -0.58 -10.48 49.02
C ASN A 99 -0.33 -10.94 47.58
N SER A 100 0.24 -10.08 46.72
CA SER A 100 0.40 -10.35 45.29
C SER A 100 1.13 -11.65 45.07
N GLN A 101 0.45 -12.59 44.42
CA GLN A 101 1.06 -13.86 44.04
C GLN A 101 1.76 -13.76 42.67
N LYS A 102 1.43 -12.75 41.86
CA LYS A 102 1.99 -12.59 40.52
C LYS A 102 3.40 -12.01 40.59
N ARG A 103 4.38 -12.82 40.20
CA ARG A 103 5.80 -12.48 40.13
C ARG A 103 6.23 -12.39 38.67
N SER A 104 7.10 -11.44 38.37
CA SER A 104 7.81 -11.44 37.08
C SER A 104 8.68 -12.69 36.99
N LEU A 105 8.62 -13.43 35.88
CA LEU A 105 9.47 -14.58 35.63
C LEU A 105 10.95 -14.21 35.52
N LEU A 106 11.25 -12.98 35.08
CA LEU A 106 12.63 -12.54 34.86
C LEU A 106 13.28 -12.07 36.16
N SER A 107 12.57 -11.26 36.94
CA SER A 107 13.11 -10.70 38.19
C SER A 107 12.74 -11.47 39.45
N GLY A 108 11.73 -12.34 39.39
CA GLY A 108 11.15 -13.01 40.55
C GLY A 108 10.33 -12.08 41.45
N MET A 109 10.19 -10.79 41.10
CA MET A 109 9.63 -9.77 41.97
C MET A 109 8.13 -9.55 41.74
N THR A 110 7.39 -9.28 42.81
CA THR A 110 5.99 -8.82 42.79
C THR A 110 5.89 -7.31 42.53
N ALA A 111 4.69 -6.80 42.26
CA ALA A 111 4.46 -5.36 42.08
C ALA A 111 4.89 -4.55 43.32
N LEU A 112 4.57 -5.02 44.53
CA LEU A 112 5.00 -4.38 45.78
C LEU A 112 6.53 -4.37 45.94
N GLU A 113 7.19 -5.48 45.63
CA GLU A 113 8.65 -5.58 45.68
C GLU A 113 9.31 -4.60 44.70
N HIS A 114 8.76 -4.46 43.48
CA HIS A 114 9.20 -3.45 42.51
C HIS A 114 9.01 -2.02 43.02
N MET A 115 7.86 -1.70 43.63
CA MET A 115 7.63 -0.36 44.20
C MET A 115 8.61 -0.03 45.34
N LYS A 116 8.91 -1.00 46.21
CA LYS A 116 9.91 -0.85 47.28
C LYS A 116 11.32 -0.67 46.73
N ASP A 117 11.66 -1.40 45.68
CA ASP A 117 12.97 -1.29 45.01
C ASP A 117 13.12 0.08 44.32
N MET A 118 12.08 0.56 43.63
CA MET A 118 12.03 1.90 43.06
C MET A 118 12.19 3.01 44.11
N ALA A 119 11.57 2.84 45.28
CA ALA A 119 11.72 3.79 46.39
C ALA A 119 13.17 3.88 46.91
N GLY A 120 13.99 2.85 46.69
CA GLY A 120 15.40 2.82 47.10
C GLY A 120 16.37 3.51 46.14
N ILE A 121 15.92 3.97 44.97
CA ILE A 121 16.80 4.50 43.92
C ILE A 121 17.28 5.93 44.25
N ASP A 122 18.58 6.17 44.09
CA ASP A 122 19.16 7.51 43.99
C ASP A 122 18.99 8.03 42.56
N SER A 123 18.19 9.08 42.41
CA SER A 123 17.78 9.63 41.13
C SER A 123 18.72 10.72 40.59
N LYS A 124 19.78 11.06 41.34
CA LYS A 124 20.75 12.09 40.95
C LYS A 124 21.52 11.64 39.71
N GLY A 125 21.50 12.48 38.68
CA GLY A 125 22.26 12.27 37.44
C GLY A 125 21.72 11.16 36.53
N LEU A 126 20.49 10.66 36.77
CA LEU A 126 19.84 9.69 35.89
C LEU A 126 19.22 10.37 34.66
N ALA A 127 19.38 9.76 33.50
CA ALA A 127 18.64 10.12 32.29
C ALA A 127 17.31 9.35 32.19
N VAL A 128 16.38 9.79 31.34
CA VAL A 128 15.07 9.12 31.13
C VAL A 128 15.22 7.62 30.83
N SER A 129 16.20 7.24 30.02
CA SER A 129 16.49 5.83 29.72
C SER A 129 16.86 5.02 30.95
N ASP A 130 17.58 5.61 31.89
CA ASP A 130 18.03 4.94 33.11
C ASP A 130 16.83 4.57 33.98
N PHE A 131 15.88 5.50 34.14
CA PHE A 131 14.61 5.22 34.83
C PHE A 131 13.86 4.04 34.19
N LEU A 132 13.84 3.95 32.86
CA LEU A 132 13.15 2.85 32.17
C LEU A 132 13.85 1.49 32.32
N TYR A 133 15.16 1.48 32.58
CA TYR A 133 15.93 0.25 32.81
C TYR A 133 15.88 -0.23 34.27
N CYS A 134 15.74 0.69 35.22
CA CYS A 134 15.78 0.36 36.65
C CYS A 134 14.42 0.41 37.35
N CYS A 135 13.45 1.17 36.82
CA CYS A 135 12.12 1.32 37.41
C CYS A 135 11.08 0.61 36.54
N GLY A 136 10.49 -0.47 37.07
CA GLY A 136 9.51 -1.27 36.34
C GLY A 136 8.41 -1.81 37.22
N ILE A 137 7.48 -2.53 36.60
CA ILE A 137 6.40 -3.25 37.29
C ILE A 137 6.09 -4.52 36.49
N PRO A 138 5.68 -5.62 37.14
CA PRO A 138 5.22 -6.81 36.43
C PRO A 138 3.93 -6.56 35.67
N GLY A 139 3.77 -7.25 34.55
CA GLY A 139 2.58 -7.29 33.72
C GLY A 139 2.63 -8.45 32.73
N ILE A 140 1.67 -8.53 31.84
CA ILE A 140 1.54 -9.63 30.88
C ILE A 140 2.52 -9.43 29.73
N ALA A 141 3.29 -10.45 29.36
CA ALA A 141 4.18 -10.35 28.21
C ALA A 141 3.37 -10.32 26.89
N ILE A 142 3.72 -9.40 25.98
CA ILE A 142 3.05 -9.22 24.69
C ILE A 142 4.04 -9.07 23.54
N ASN A 143 3.58 -9.39 22.34
CA ASN A 143 4.32 -9.16 21.10
C ASN A 143 3.60 -8.13 20.24
N VAL A 144 4.24 -7.00 19.99
CA VAL A 144 3.61 -5.87 19.31
C VAL A 144 4.30 -5.60 17.97
N TYR A 145 3.51 -5.60 16.91
CA TYR A 145 3.90 -5.07 15.61
C TYR A 145 3.42 -3.62 15.45
N ARG A 146 4.35 -2.75 15.05
CA ARG A 146 4.15 -1.31 14.93
C ARG A 146 4.17 -0.91 13.47
N SER A 147 3.00 -0.55 12.95
CA SER A 147 2.90 0.10 11.65
C SER A 147 3.32 1.57 11.77
N GLN A 148 3.71 2.22 10.66
CA GLN A 148 3.98 3.66 10.70
C GLN A 148 2.74 4.48 11.08
N SER A 149 1.54 3.99 10.72
CA SER A 149 0.28 4.60 11.11
C SER A 149 -0.02 4.46 12.61
N ALA A 150 0.55 3.46 13.30
CA ALA A 150 0.42 3.28 14.75
C ALA A 150 1.08 4.38 15.58
N ILE A 151 2.07 5.08 15.01
CA ILE A 151 2.74 6.21 15.68
C ILE A 151 1.76 7.38 15.86
N VAL A 152 0.91 7.62 14.84
CA VAL A 152 -0.07 8.71 14.86
C VAL A 152 -1.38 8.27 15.51
N ASN A 153 -1.87 7.08 15.15
CA ASN A 153 -3.10 6.52 15.69
C ASN A 153 -2.80 5.16 16.36
N PRO A 154 -2.79 5.09 17.70
CA PRO A 154 -2.48 3.87 18.44
C PRO A 154 -3.40 2.69 18.14
N TRP A 155 -4.62 2.93 17.68
CA TRP A 155 -5.55 1.89 17.25
C TRP A 155 -5.16 1.23 15.92
N ASN A 156 -4.01 1.57 15.33
CA ASN A 156 -3.39 0.83 14.22
C ASN A 156 -2.25 -0.10 14.65
N LEU A 157 -1.99 -0.22 15.96
CA LEU A 157 -1.07 -1.22 16.52
C LEU A 157 -1.63 -2.62 16.30
N VAL A 158 -0.75 -3.61 16.13
CA VAL A 158 -1.15 -5.02 16.03
C VAL A 158 -0.46 -5.80 17.14
N VAL A 159 -1.23 -6.33 18.09
CA VAL A 159 -0.72 -7.31 19.06
C VAL A 159 -0.76 -8.69 18.40
N ARG A 160 0.40 -9.30 18.23
CA ARG A 160 0.55 -10.61 17.58
C ARG A 160 0.32 -11.76 18.53
N HIS A 161 0.61 -11.55 19.81
CA HIS A 161 0.55 -12.57 20.85
C HIS A 161 0.41 -11.90 22.21
N VAL A 162 -0.47 -12.46 23.03
CA VAL A 162 -0.58 -12.21 24.47
C VAL A 162 -0.16 -13.50 25.16
N SER A 163 0.84 -13.38 26.02
CA SER A 163 1.39 -14.53 26.73
C SER A 163 0.58 -14.87 27.98
N SER A 164 0.69 -16.12 28.41
CA SER A 164 0.28 -16.57 29.76
C SER A 164 1.25 -16.06 30.84
N ASP A 165 2.47 -15.71 30.44
CA ASP A 165 3.57 -15.39 31.33
C ASP A 165 3.61 -13.91 31.73
N TRP A 166 4.04 -13.66 32.98
CA TRP A 166 4.25 -12.34 33.52
C TRP A 166 5.74 -11.97 33.54
N ILE A 167 6.08 -10.80 33.03
CA ILE A 167 7.43 -10.24 33.07
C ILE A 167 7.36 -8.78 33.52
N ASP A 168 8.48 -8.17 33.91
CA ASP A 168 8.50 -6.76 34.32
C ASP A 168 9.01 -5.83 33.22
N SER A 169 8.43 -4.62 33.18
CA SER A 169 8.70 -3.61 32.15
C SER A 169 10.18 -3.21 32.09
N ALA A 170 10.87 -3.13 33.23
CA ALA A 170 12.29 -2.81 33.30
C ALA A 170 13.16 -3.90 32.65
N SER A 171 12.90 -5.17 32.97
CA SER A 171 13.58 -6.29 32.31
C SER A 171 13.30 -6.30 30.79
N ALA A 172 12.05 -6.04 30.38
CA ALA A 172 11.71 -5.94 28.97
C ALA A 172 12.45 -4.81 28.25
N MET A 173 12.64 -3.65 28.90
CA MET A 173 13.44 -2.55 28.37
C MET A 173 14.92 -2.92 28.21
N CYS A 174 15.49 -3.64 29.17
CA CYS A 174 16.87 -4.14 29.07
C CYS A 174 17.02 -5.13 27.90
N MET A 175 16.08 -6.06 27.73
CA MET A 175 16.09 -7.01 26.61
C MET A 175 15.95 -6.29 25.25
N LEU A 176 15.03 -5.34 25.16
CA LEU A 176 14.83 -4.52 23.97
C LEU A 176 16.11 -3.77 23.57
N HIS A 177 16.78 -3.16 24.55
CA HIS A 177 18.05 -2.46 24.30
C HIS A 177 19.16 -3.42 23.87
N ALA A 178 19.23 -4.60 24.47
CA ALA A 178 20.20 -5.62 24.12
C ALA A 178 19.90 -6.35 22.79
N GLY A 179 18.76 -6.08 22.16
CA GLY A 179 18.32 -6.81 20.96
C GLY A 179 17.99 -8.28 21.22
N ILE A 180 17.67 -8.63 22.47
CA ILE A 180 17.34 -10.00 22.88
C ILE A 180 15.84 -10.21 22.70
N GLN A 181 15.46 -11.24 21.94
CA GLN A 181 14.08 -11.71 21.88
C GLN A 181 13.85 -12.78 22.93
N TRP A 182 12.88 -12.53 23.81
CA TRP A 182 12.43 -13.52 24.78
C TRP A 182 11.30 -14.36 24.19
N ARG A 183 11.24 -15.63 24.60
CA ARG A 183 10.17 -16.57 24.23
C ARG A 183 9.46 -17.04 25.49
N ASP A 184 8.14 -17.09 25.42
CA ASP A 184 7.30 -17.56 26.50
C ASP A 184 7.29 -19.09 26.62
N GLY A 185 6.56 -19.60 27.62
CA GLY A 185 6.37 -21.04 27.83
C GLY A 185 5.78 -21.79 26.64
N GLU A 186 5.09 -21.09 25.73
CA GLU A 186 4.54 -21.63 24.47
C GLU A 186 5.49 -21.40 23.26
N ALA A 187 6.74 -20.99 23.51
CA ALA A 187 7.76 -20.67 22.50
C ALA A 187 7.43 -19.50 21.55
N HIS A 188 6.45 -18.66 21.89
CA HIS A 188 6.13 -17.45 21.16
C HIS A 188 7.04 -16.30 21.60
N ASN A 189 7.51 -15.50 20.65
CA ASN A 189 8.28 -14.31 20.97
C ASN A 189 7.41 -13.31 21.74
N ALA A 190 7.91 -12.75 22.84
CA ALA A 190 7.35 -11.55 23.47
C ALA A 190 8.45 -10.50 23.67
N GLU A 191 8.10 -9.25 23.39
CA GLU A 191 9.04 -8.13 23.33
C GLU A 191 8.72 -7.02 24.33
N ASP A 192 7.48 -6.98 24.81
CA ASP A 192 6.91 -5.87 25.56
C ASP A 192 6.03 -6.37 26.71
N VAL A 193 5.63 -5.46 27.60
CA VAL A 193 4.79 -5.74 28.76
C VAL A 193 3.51 -4.93 28.70
N LEU A 194 2.39 -5.61 28.88
CA LEU A 194 1.09 -5.00 29.14
C LEU A 194 0.88 -4.89 30.65
N VAL A 195 0.94 -3.66 31.16
CA VAL A 195 0.66 -3.40 32.58
C VAL A 195 -0.85 -3.47 32.81
N VAL A 196 -1.29 -4.43 33.63
CA VAL A 196 -2.69 -4.66 34.00
C VAL A 196 -2.83 -4.64 35.52
N MET A 197 -3.99 -4.17 36.00
CA MET A 197 -4.36 -4.20 37.41
C MET A 197 -4.88 -5.58 37.81
N ASP A 198 -4.48 -6.05 38.98
CA ASP A 198 -5.03 -7.24 39.62
C ASP A 198 -6.30 -6.84 40.42
N PRO A 199 -7.46 -7.46 40.18
CA PRO A 199 -8.70 -7.21 40.93
C PRO A 199 -8.58 -7.38 42.45
N GLN A 200 -7.69 -8.28 42.89
CA GLN A 200 -7.41 -8.53 44.30
C GLN A 200 -6.38 -7.55 44.86
N GLU A 201 -5.58 -6.91 44.00
CA GLU A 201 -4.51 -6.00 44.38
C GLU A 201 -4.23 -4.91 43.34
N ASP A 202 -4.95 -3.79 43.45
CA ASP A 202 -4.79 -2.71 42.49
C ASP A 202 -3.86 -1.59 42.97
N LYS A 203 -3.55 -1.43 44.26
CA LYS A 203 -2.89 -0.21 44.78
C LYS A 203 -1.53 0.13 44.17
N ALA A 204 -0.59 -0.81 44.15
CA ALA A 204 0.76 -0.60 43.63
C ALA A 204 0.74 -0.27 42.12
N ILE A 205 -0.04 -1.04 41.37
CA ILE A 205 -0.18 -0.88 39.92
C ILE A 205 -0.98 0.38 39.59
N ASN A 206 -2.01 0.71 40.38
CA ASN A 206 -2.79 1.93 40.24
C ASN A 206 -1.92 3.17 40.46
N LEU A 207 -1.06 3.16 41.49
CA LEU A 207 -0.06 4.21 41.64
C LEU A 207 0.86 4.27 40.42
N TYR A 208 1.47 3.16 40.00
CA TYR A 208 2.37 3.13 38.85
C TYR A 208 1.73 3.67 37.56
N THR A 209 0.50 3.27 37.25
CA THR A 209 -0.23 3.71 36.04
C THR A 209 -0.61 5.20 36.06
N SER A 210 -0.51 5.86 37.21
CA SER A 210 -0.66 7.32 37.35
C SER A 210 0.65 8.11 37.09
N LEU A 211 1.79 7.44 37.14
CA LEU A 211 3.13 8.03 36.99
C LEU A 211 3.43 8.40 35.52
N GLN A 212 4.30 9.38 35.32
CA GLN A 212 4.86 9.72 34.00
C GLN A 212 5.75 8.59 33.47
N LEU A 213 6.41 7.84 34.35
CA LEU A 213 7.16 6.64 34.00
C LEU A 213 6.30 5.60 33.23
N SER A 214 5.06 5.37 33.68
CA SER A 214 4.14 4.46 32.99
C SER A 214 3.76 4.97 31.60
N LYS A 215 3.59 6.29 31.44
CA LYS A 215 3.33 6.93 30.16
C LYS A 215 4.52 6.80 29.20
N ALA A 216 5.74 7.06 29.69
CA ALA A 216 6.98 6.87 28.94
C ALA A 216 7.11 5.43 28.43
N TYR A 217 6.88 4.45 29.31
CA TYR A 217 6.93 3.04 28.95
C TYR A 217 5.85 2.67 27.91
N THR A 218 4.59 3.08 28.14
CA THR A 218 3.49 2.85 27.20
C THR A 218 3.81 3.43 25.82
N SER A 219 4.40 4.63 25.79
CA SER A 219 4.84 5.29 24.55
C SER A 219 5.93 4.51 23.83
N ILE A 220 6.87 3.89 24.55
CA ILE A 220 7.88 2.99 23.96
C ILE A 220 7.24 1.72 23.39
N VAL A 221 6.28 1.13 24.11
CA VAL A 221 5.55 -0.03 23.60
C VAL A 221 4.79 0.33 22.33
N CYS A 222 4.26 1.54 22.19
CA CYS A 222 3.50 1.94 21.00
C CYS A 222 4.41 2.43 19.84
N THR A 223 5.44 3.22 20.14
CA THR A 223 6.16 4.03 19.14
C THR A 223 7.67 3.83 19.15
N ARG A 224 8.21 3.08 20.12
CA ARG A 224 9.65 2.99 20.44
C ARG A 224 10.30 4.34 20.81
N ASN A 225 9.49 5.32 21.20
CA ASN A 225 9.95 6.63 21.63
C ASN A 225 9.17 7.07 22.90
N PRO A 226 9.82 7.33 24.04
CA PRO A 226 9.13 7.73 25.27
C PRO A 226 8.40 9.08 25.18
N ASP A 227 8.80 9.95 24.26
CA ASP A 227 8.26 11.32 24.16
C ASP A 227 6.95 11.41 23.37
N LEU A 228 6.59 10.37 22.62
CA LEU A 228 5.41 10.37 21.73
C LEU A 228 4.14 9.85 22.43
N TYR A 229 3.99 10.17 23.72
CA TYR A 229 2.85 9.66 24.49
C TYR A 229 1.53 10.32 24.06
N ASN A 230 0.50 9.50 23.83
CA ASN A 230 -0.87 9.94 23.61
C ASN A 230 -1.80 9.19 24.60
N ARG A 231 -2.78 9.88 25.18
CA ARG A 231 -3.77 9.30 26.11
C ARG A 231 -4.51 8.08 25.54
N GLN A 232 -4.70 8.01 24.22
CA GLN A 232 -5.33 6.88 23.55
C GLN A 232 -4.44 5.62 23.52
N GLN A 233 -3.11 5.73 23.66
CA GLN A 233 -2.20 4.60 23.57
C GLN A 233 -2.48 3.52 24.62
N ARG A 234 -2.73 3.94 25.86
CA ARG A 234 -3.00 3.00 26.96
C ARG A 234 -4.25 2.17 26.69
N ILE A 235 -5.35 2.83 26.32
CA ILE A 235 -6.62 2.13 26.08
C ILE A 235 -6.58 1.29 24.80
N ALA A 236 -5.90 1.78 23.75
CA ALA A 236 -5.72 1.02 22.51
C ALA A 236 -4.89 -0.24 22.76
N LEU A 237 -3.78 -0.13 23.48
CA LEU A 237 -2.90 -1.26 23.79
C LEU A 237 -3.65 -2.33 24.61
N LEU A 238 -4.40 -1.93 25.65
CA LEU A 238 -5.25 -2.83 26.44
C LEU A 238 -6.33 -3.47 25.56
N GLY A 239 -7.07 -2.66 24.79
CA GLY A 239 -8.18 -3.14 23.97
C GLY A 239 -7.75 -4.10 22.85
N ILE A 240 -6.65 -3.81 22.17
CA ILE A 240 -6.12 -4.69 21.12
C ILE A 240 -5.56 -5.98 21.73
N SER A 241 -4.94 -5.90 22.92
CA SER A 241 -4.49 -7.08 23.65
C SER A 241 -5.66 -7.95 24.11
N PHE A 242 -6.76 -7.35 24.58
CA PHE A 242 -8.02 -8.06 24.87
C PHE A 242 -8.51 -8.83 23.65
N VAL A 243 -8.68 -8.14 22.52
CA VAL A 243 -9.16 -8.77 21.26
C VAL A 243 -8.26 -9.93 20.85
N ARG A 244 -6.94 -9.76 20.96
CA ARG A 244 -5.98 -10.82 20.61
C ARG A 244 -6.00 -12.00 21.60
N ALA A 245 -6.13 -11.74 22.90
CA ALA A 245 -6.22 -12.79 23.92
C ALA A 245 -7.48 -13.65 23.73
N VAL A 246 -8.62 -13.02 23.42
CA VAL A 246 -9.87 -13.74 23.10
C VAL A 246 -9.71 -14.57 21.81
N GLU A 247 -9.10 -13.99 20.77
CA GLU A 247 -8.82 -14.72 19.53
C GLU A 247 -7.92 -15.94 19.77
N GLN A 248 -6.90 -15.83 20.64
CA GLN A 248 -6.01 -16.95 21.01
C GLN A 248 -6.73 -18.03 21.83
N LEU A 249 -7.70 -17.65 22.67
CA LEU A 249 -8.53 -18.59 23.40
C LEU A 249 -9.45 -19.38 22.46
N TYR A 250 -9.99 -18.70 21.45
CA TYR A 250 -10.90 -19.28 20.46
C TYR A 250 -10.20 -20.15 19.41
N HIS A 251 -8.94 -19.86 19.09
CA HIS A 251 -8.10 -20.71 18.24
C HIS A 251 -7.50 -21.88 19.02
N HIS A 252 -8.32 -22.88 19.33
CA HIS A 252 -7.81 -24.18 19.76
C HIS A 252 -7.69 -25.12 18.55
N GLU A 253 -6.47 -25.54 18.20
CA GLU A 253 -6.26 -26.79 17.46
C GLU A 253 -6.23 -27.91 18.50
N PRO A 254 -7.29 -28.73 18.64
CA PRO A 254 -7.24 -29.88 19.53
C PRO A 254 -6.15 -30.81 19.02
N THR A 255 -5.11 -31.01 19.84
CA THR A 255 -4.16 -32.09 19.58
C THR A 255 -4.92 -33.42 19.68
N PRO A 256 -4.66 -34.41 18.80
CA PRO A 256 -5.40 -35.67 18.78
C PRO A 256 -5.46 -36.42 20.13
N ASP A 257 -4.51 -36.13 21.03
CA ASP A 257 -4.37 -36.75 22.34
C ASP A 257 -4.74 -35.83 23.53
N SER A 258 -5.17 -34.58 23.30
CA SER A 258 -5.55 -33.68 24.40
C SER A 258 -6.91 -34.04 24.97
N THR A 259 -6.94 -34.44 26.23
CA THR A 259 -8.17 -34.56 27.00
C THR A 259 -8.68 -33.17 27.41
N VAL A 260 -9.99 -33.03 27.64
CA VAL A 260 -10.67 -31.82 28.17
C VAL A 260 -9.91 -31.18 29.35
N SER A 261 -9.36 -32.02 30.23
CA SER A 261 -8.57 -31.57 31.39
C SER A 261 -7.26 -30.85 31.01
N GLN A 262 -6.61 -31.25 29.91
CA GLN A 262 -5.35 -30.64 29.48
C GLN A 262 -5.54 -29.25 28.84
N PHE A 263 -6.63 -29.04 28.09
CA PHE A 263 -6.98 -27.73 27.53
C PHE A 263 -7.21 -26.70 28.64
N ALA A 264 -8.06 -27.04 29.62
CA ALA A 264 -8.37 -26.18 30.74
C ALA A 264 -7.12 -25.78 31.54
N VAL A 265 -6.21 -26.73 31.81
CA VAL A 265 -4.95 -26.45 32.53
C VAL A 265 -4.04 -25.51 31.73
N GLN A 266 -3.93 -25.70 30.41
CA GLN A 266 -3.07 -24.88 29.55
C GLN A 266 -3.59 -23.46 29.37
N LYS A 267 -4.91 -23.28 29.23
CA LYS A 267 -5.51 -21.98 28.89
C LYS A 267 -6.02 -21.18 30.09
N LEU A 268 -6.11 -21.77 31.28
CA LEU A 268 -6.49 -21.05 32.50
C LEU A 268 -5.67 -19.76 32.75
N PRO A 269 -4.33 -19.73 32.61
CA PRO A 269 -3.55 -18.51 32.80
C PRO A 269 -3.91 -17.41 31.77
N LEU A 270 -4.25 -17.79 30.53
CA LEU A 270 -4.68 -16.83 29.51
C LEU A 270 -6.05 -16.23 29.84
N VAL A 271 -6.99 -17.04 30.35
CA VAL A 271 -8.30 -16.58 30.81
C VAL A 271 -8.15 -15.63 32.01
N GLU A 272 -7.29 -15.95 32.96
CA GLU A 272 -7.00 -15.05 34.08
C GLU A 272 -6.43 -13.71 33.60
N ASN A 273 -5.44 -13.75 32.69
CA ASN A 273 -4.87 -12.55 32.07
C ASN A 273 -5.91 -11.73 31.31
N LEU A 274 -6.84 -12.39 30.61
CA LEU A 274 -7.96 -11.75 29.91
C LEU A 274 -8.83 -10.94 30.88
N PHE A 275 -9.21 -11.52 32.03
CA PHE A 275 -10.01 -10.81 33.02
C PHE A 275 -9.26 -9.68 33.72
N HIS A 276 -7.93 -9.79 33.89
CA HIS A 276 -7.11 -8.66 34.34
C HIS A 276 -7.12 -7.51 33.34
N ILE A 277 -7.09 -7.79 32.03
CA ILE A 277 -7.22 -6.77 30.99
C ILE A 277 -8.61 -6.11 31.06
N ILE A 278 -9.69 -6.90 31.15
CA ILE A 278 -11.07 -6.40 31.26
C ILE A 278 -11.21 -5.47 32.47
N PHE A 279 -10.78 -5.94 33.65
CA PHE A 279 -10.83 -5.15 34.89
C PHE A 279 -10.07 -3.82 34.75
N THR A 280 -8.88 -3.87 34.14
CA THR A 280 -8.06 -2.67 33.90
C THR A 280 -8.76 -1.68 32.97
N ILE A 281 -9.36 -2.15 31.87
CA ILE A 281 -10.13 -1.32 30.93
C ILE A 281 -11.29 -0.63 31.65
N ARG A 282 -12.06 -1.38 32.46
CA ARG A 282 -13.22 -0.87 33.19
C ARG A 282 -12.85 0.18 34.24
N LYS A 283 -11.70 0.03 34.90
CA LYS A 283 -11.16 1.05 35.82
C LYS A 283 -10.83 2.37 35.12
N PHE A 284 -10.40 2.32 33.85
CA PHE A 284 -10.18 3.51 33.04
C PHE A 284 -11.50 4.01 32.42
N LYS A 285 -12.41 4.52 33.27
CA LYS A 285 -13.75 5.05 32.92
C LYS A 285 -13.78 6.20 31.90
N SER A 286 -12.65 6.69 31.41
CA SER A 286 -12.53 7.89 30.57
C SER A 286 -13.17 7.81 29.17
N TYR A 287 -13.85 6.72 28.83
CA TYR A 287 -14.41 6.47 27.49
C TYR A 287 -15.86 5.95 27.51
N SER A 288 -16.54 5.94 28.67
CA SER A 288 -17.88 5.35 28.83
C SER A 288 -18.91 5.92 27.83
N GLU A 289 -18.89 7.22 27.56
CA GLU A 289 -19.80 7.87 26.60
C GLU A 289 -19.51 7.43 25.16
N THR A 290 -18.22 7.36 24.77
CA THR A 290 -17.81 6.92 23.43
C THR A 290 -18.20 5.46 23.18
N TRP A 291 -18.03 4.59 24.19
CA TRP A 291 -18.43 3.20 24.09
C TRP A 291 -19.93 3.03 23.98
N ALA A 292 -20.71 3.76 24.78
CA ALA A 292 -22.17 3.75 24.69
C ALA A 292 -22.66 4.20 23.30
N HIS A 293 -22.03 5.22 22.72
CA HIS A 293 -22.34 5.70 21.38
C HIS A 293 -22.10 4.63 20.30
N PHE A 294 -20.98 3.90 20.38
CA PHE A 294 -20.72 2.78 19.46
C PHE A 294 -21.79 1.68 19.57
N LEU A 295 -22.21 1.33 20.79
CA LEU A 295 -23.26 0.33 21.01
C LEU A 295 -24.61 0.80 20.46
N GLN A 296 -24.95 2.09 20.61
CA GLN A 296 -26.18 2.64 20.03
C GLN A 296 -26.20 2.57 18.49
N HIS A 297 -25.09 2.93 17.83
CA HIS A 297 -24.97 2.85 16.38
C HIS A 297 -25.11 1.42 15.83
N LEU A 298 -24.71 0.40 16.60
CA LEU A 298 -24.90 -1.00 16.22
C LEU A 298 -26.36 -1.44 16.20
N LEU A 299 -27.24 -0.74 16.91
CA LEU A 299 -28.68 -1.05 16.99
C LEU A 299 -29.52 -0.36 15.91
N GLU A 300 -28.89 0.48 15.08
CA GLU A 300 -29.54 1.15 13.96
C GLU A 300 -29.81 0.22 12.76
N PRO A 301 -30.75 0.54 11.85
CA PRO A 301 -31.12 -0.32 10.72
C PRO A 301 -30.01 -0.62 9.70
N ASN A 302 -28.88 0.09 9.74
CA ASN A 302 -27.73 -0.17 8.88
C ASN A 302 -26.42 0.11 9.64
N PRO A 303 -26.01 -0.80 10.53
CA PRO A 303 -24.86 -0.57 11.41
C PRO A 303 -23.56 -0.39 10.63
N SER A 304 -23.46 -0.97 9.43
CA SER A 304 -22.29 -0.86 8.54
C SER A 304 -21.93 0.58 8.18
N LYS A 305 -22.89 1.51 8.20
CA LYS A 305 -22.67 2.93 7.88
C LYS A 305 -21.82 3.63 8.94
N TYR A 306 -21.88 3.15 10.18
CA TYR A 306 -21.30 3.80 11.36
C TYR A 306 -20.00 3.15 11.85
N LEU A 307 -19.52 2.11 11.15
CA LEU A 307 -18.30 1.37 11.47
C LEU A 307 -17.09 1.88 10.67
N THR A 308 -17.23 2.99 9.94
CA THR A 308 -16.19 3.49 9.05
C THR A 308 -15.17 4.36 9.79
N GLU A 309 -13.97 4.50 9.23
CA GLU A 309 -12.90 5.37 9.76
C GLU A 309 -13.19 6.87 9.54
N SER A 310 -14.45 7.27 9.34
CA SER A 310 -14.80 8.67 9.19
C SER A 310 -14.63 9.43 10.49
N GLU A 311 -14.27 10.72 10.40
CA GLU A 311 -14.20 11.59 11.59
C GLU A 311 -15.57 11.70 12.29
N ASP A 312 -16.66 11.59 11.54
CA ASP A 312 -18.03 11.67 12.03
C ASP A 312 -18.44 10.46 12.88
N ASP A 313 -17.92 9.26 12.57
CA ASP A 313 -18.27 8.02 13.27
C ASP A 313 -17.40 7.76 14.53
N GLY A 314 -16.20 8.34 14.59
CA GLY A 314 -15.26 8.16 15.70
C GLY A 314 -14.64 6.76 15.83
N VAL A 315 -14.95 5.82 14.93
CA VAL A 315 -14.46 4.43 14.94
C VAL A 315 -13.13 4.30 14.20
N GLN A 316 -12.03 4.37 14.95
CA GLN A 316 -10.67 4.23 14.43
C GLN A 316 -10.29 2.77 14.16
N SER A 317 -10.82 1.81 14.92
CA SER A 317 -10.58 0.37 14.71
C SER A 317 -11.80 -0.46 15.08
N VAL A 318 -12.01 -1.58 14.39
CA VAL A 318 -13.00 -2.60 14.79
C VAL A 318 -12.74 -3.11 16.21
N ALA A 319 -11.48 -3.12 16.66
CA ALA A 319 -11.12 -3.49 18.03
C ALA A 319 -11.83 -2.62 19.09
N GLN A 320 -12.10 -1.34 18.80
CA GLN A 320 -12.86 -0.46 19.70
C GLN A 320 -14.27 -0.98 19.94
N ILE A 321 -14.92 -1.44 18.87
CA ILE A 321 -16.27 -1.99 18.92
C ILE A 321 -16.28 -3.32 19.68
N LEU A 322 -15.30 -4.19 19.40
CA LEU A 322 -15.18 -5.47 20.10
C LEU A 322 -14.92 -5.29 21.60
N VAL A 323 -14.13 -4.28 22.00
CA VAL A 323 -13.93 -3.93 23.42
C VAL A 323 -15.22 -3.39 24.04
N ALA A 324 -15.95 -2.51 23.35
CA ALA A 324 -17.23 -1.99 23.84
C ALA A 324 -18.24 -3.12 24.09
N ILE A 325 -18.32 -4.11 23.20
CA ILE A 325 -19.18 -5.28 23.39
C ILE A 325 -18.63 -6.14 24.53
N GLY A 326 -17.39 -6.62 24.40
CA GLY A 326 -16.82 -7.67 25.25
C GLY A 326 -16.35 -7.23 26.64
N CYS A 327 -16.20 -5.94 26.92
CA CYS A 327 -15.74 -5.44 28.24
C CYS A 327 -16.79 -4.57 28.97
N ILE A 328 -17.81 -4.07 28.27
CA ILE A 328 -18.78 -3.11 28.82
C ILE A 328 -20.18 -3.69 28.71
N ALA A 329 -20.66 -3.96 27.49
CA ALA A 329 -22.01 -4.49 27.29
C ALA A 329 -22.22 -5.87 27.96
N CYS A 330 -21.16 -6.68 28.09
CA CYS A 330 -21.22 -7.97 28.76
C CYS A 330 -21.34 -7.90 30.30
N PHE A 331 -20.98 -6.79 30.94
CA PHE A 331 -20.77 -6.75 32.40
C PHE A 331 -21.55 -5.65 33.13
N ASP A 332 -22.03 -4.63 32.40
CA ASP A 332 -22.93 -3.63 32.95
C ASP A 332 -24.38 -4.07 32.71
N GLU A 333 -25.33 -3.63 33.55
CA GLU A 333 -26.80 -3.87 33.45
C GLU A 333 -27.44 -3.27 32.18
N GLY A 334 -26.78 -3.38 31.03
CA GLY A 334 -27.25 -2.91 29.74
C GLY A 334 -28.02 -4.01 29.03
N GLU A 335 -29.33 -3.99 29.16
CA GLU A 335 -30.34 -4.80 28.43
C GLU A 335 -30.23 -4.76 26.87
N GLY A 336 -29.21 -4.17 26.26
CA GLY A 336 -29.34 -3.59 24.91
C GLY A 336 -28.95 -4.46 23.70
N ILE A 337 -27.85 -5.21 23.74
CA ILE A 337 -27.33 -5.91 22.53
C ILE A 337 -27.33 -7.43 22.68
N LEU A 338 -26.78 -7.97 23.77
CA LEU A 338 -26.62 -9.42 23.96
C LEU A 338 -27.84 -10.07 24.63
N HIS A 339 -28.63 -9.30 25.38
CA HIS A 339 -29.86 -9.74 26.06
C HIS A 339 -31.15 -9.35 25.33
N ALA A 340 -31.05 -8.49 24.30
CA ALA A 340 -32.21 -8.05 23.56
C ALA A 340 -32.84 -9.22 22.81
N SER A 341 -34.13 -9.42 23.03
CA SER A 341 -35.04 -10.39 22.42
C SER A 341 -35.19 -10.22 20.89
N ASN A 342 -34.29 -9.47 20.25
CA ASN A 342 -34.26 -9.12 18.83
C ASN A 342 -33.02 -9.73 18.15
N GLU A 343 -32.94 -11.06 18.09
CA GLU A 343 -31.94 -11.82 17.31
C GLU A 343 -31.68 -11.27 15.88
N PRO A 344 -32.69 -10.72 15.15
CA PRO A 344 -32.47 -10.17 13.81
C PRO A 344 -31.58 -8.92 13.76
N LYS A 345 -31.48 -8.16 14.86
CA LYS A 345 -30.61 -6.97 14.95
C LYS A 345 -29.18 -7.35 15.33
N LEU A 346 -29.03 -8.34 16.22
CA LEU A 346 -27.72 -8.86 16.62
C LEU A 346 -26.98 -9.47 15.41
N SER A 347 -27.69 -10.24 14.59
CA SER A 347 -27.14 -10.81 13.35
C SER A 347 -26.65 -9.73 12.37
N GLU A 348 -27.41 -8.66 12.17
CA GLU A 348 -26.99 -7.53 11.33
C GLU A 348 -25.75 -6.82 11.87
N ALA A 349 -25.70 -6.55 13.18
CA ALA A 349 -24.54 -5.96 13.83
C ALA A 349 -23.31 -6.86 13.71
N ALA A 350 -23.44 -8.16 13.99
CA ALA A 350 -22.36 -9.13 13.89
C ALA A 350 -21.79 -9.21 12.46
N LEU A 351 -22.66 -9.30 11.45
CA LEU A 351 -22.26 -9.32 10.04
C LEU A 351 -21.63 -8.00 9.59
N ALA A 352 -22.11 -6.86 10.09
CA ALA A 352 -21.52 -5.55 9.79
C ALA A 352 -20.11 -5.40 10.38
N ILE A 353 -19.90 -5.81 11.63
CA ILE A 353 -18.59 -5.81 12.30
C ILE A 353 -17.61 -6.73 11.54
N LEU A 354 -18.07 -7.93 11.17
CA LEU A 354 -17.27 -8.87 10.37
C LEU A 354 -16.94 -8.30 8.99
N GLY A 355 -17.94 -7.70 8.31
CA GLY A 355 -17.76 -7.06 7.02
C GLY A 355 -16.79 -5.86 7.04
N GLU A 356 -16.73 -5.10 8.14
CA GLU A 356 -15.70 -4.08 8.38
C GLU A 356 -14.31 -4.67 8.58
N SER A 357 -14.17 -5.70 9.42
CA SER A 357 -12.90 -6.40 9.58
C SER A 357 -12.36 -6.95 8.25
N VAL A 358 -13.21 -7.63 7.47
CA VAL A 358 -12.85 -8.19 6.16
C VAL A 358 -12.45 -7.09 5.16
N SER A 359 -13.19 -5.99 5.11
CA SER A 359 -12.86 -4.86 4.22
C SER A 359 -11.50 -4.24 4.52
N ARG A 360 -11.17 -4.02 5.80
CA ARG A 360 -9.85 -3.52 6.21
C ARG A 360 -8.73 -4.52 5.85
N GLY A 361 -8.97 -5.82 6.01
CA GLY A 361 -8.04 -6.86 5.56
C GLY A 361 -7.85 -6.85 4.02
N CYS A 362 -8.94 -6.70 3.26
CA CYS A 362 -8.91 -6.56 1.80
C CYS A 362 -8.12 -5.32 1.36
N ARG A 363 -8.28 -4.20 2.07
CA ARG A 363 -7.49 -2.97 1.82
C ARG A 363 -5.99 -3.21 1.98
N ILE A 364 -5.58 -3.94 3.03
CA ILE A 364 -4.16 -4.32 3.22
C ILE A 364 -3.70 -5.21 2.06
N LYS A 365 -4.50 -6.20 1.68
CA LYS A 365 -4.19 -7.11 0.57
C LYS A 365 -3.96 -6.34 -0.74
N ILE A 366 -4.87 -5.42 -1.09
CA ILE A 366 -4.78 -4.59 -2.29
C ILE A 366 -3.51 -3.74 -2.27
N LYS A 367 -3.25 -3.03 -1.16
CA LYS A 367 -2.04 -2.20 -1.00
C LYS A 367 -0.74 -3.01 -1.05
N SER A 368 -0.76 -4.25 -0.58
CA SER A 368 0.41 -5.14 -0.60
C SER A 368 0.72 -5.71 -1.99
N ALA A 369 -0.29 -5.84 -2.86
CA ALA A 369 -0.15 -6.44 -4.18
C ALA A 369 0.34 -5.43 -5.22
N ASP A 370 -0.12 -4.18 -5.15
CA ASP A 370 0.40 -3.08 -5.96
C ASP A 370 -0.05 -1.75 -5.35
N ALA A 371 0.90 -0.96 -4.83
CA ALA A 371 0.59 0.35 -4.24
C ALA A 371 0.16 1.40 -5.28
N ILE A 372 0.37 1.14 -6.57
CA ILE A 372 0.20 2.12 -7.65
C ILE A 372 -1.14 1.94 -8.37
N ASN A 373 -1.70 0.72 -8.40
CA ASN A 373 -2.90 0.43 -9.19
C ASN A 373 -4.20 0.37 -8.33
N PRO A 374 -5.04 1.43 -8.33
CA PRO A 374 -6.28 1.45 -7.56
C PRO A 374 -7.35 0.47 -8.08
N THR A 375 -7.19 -0.12 -9.28
CA THR A 375 -8.15 -1.08 -9.84
C THR A 375 -7.78 -2.53 -9.55
N LYS A 376 -6.68 -2.80 -8.82
CA LYS A 376 -6.21 -4.16 -8.52
C LYS A 376 -7.26 -5.03 -7.81
N TYR A 377 -8.17 -4.41 -7.04
CA TYR A 377 -9.26 -5.12 -6.40
C TYR A 377 -10.20 -5.82 -7.40
N ARG A 378 -10.36 -5.27 -8.62
CA ARG A 378 -11.18 -5.87 -9.68
C ARG A 378 -10.59 -7.18 -10.17
N GLU A 379 -9.28 -7.26 -10.33
CA GLU A 379 -8.60 -8.51 -10.67
C GLU A 379 -8.85 -9.58 -9.61
N PHE A 380 -8.79 -9.23 -8.32
CA PHE A 380 -9.13 -10.18 -7.25
C PHE A 380 -10.59 -10.61 -7.25
N ILE A 381 -11.52 -9.73 -7.63
CA ILE A 381 -12.95 -10.08 -7.80
C ILE A 381 -13.10 -11.03 -8.99
N ARG A 382 -12.50 -10.72 -10.14
CA ARG A 382 -12.52 -11.56 -11.35
C ARG A 382 -11.96 -12.94 -11.07
N GLU A 383 -10.84 -13.04 -10.37
CA GLU A 383 -10.25 -14.32 -9.93
C GLU A 383 -11.16 -15.08 -8.97
N ALA A 384 -11.71 -14.40 -7.96
CA ALA A 384 -12.57 -15.02 -6.96
C ALA A 384 -13.88 -15.53 -7.54
N LEU A 385 -14.46 -14.82 -8.49
CA LEU A 385 -15.73 -15.16 -9.13
C LEU A 385 -15.56 -15.85 -10.49
N SER A 386 -14.33 -16.22 -10.88
CA SER A 386 -14.02 -16.86 -12.17
C SER A 386 -14.58 -16.11 -13.38
N ILE A 387 -14.60 -14.77 -13.34
CA ILE A 387 -15.11 -13.93 -14.43
C ILE A 387 -14.02 -13.83 -15.50
N SER A 388 -14.34 -14.27 -16.72
CA SER A 388 -13.41 -14.18 -17.85
C SER A 388 -13.18 -12.72 -18.26
N THR A 389 -11.93 -12.41 -18.64
CA THR A 389 -11.61 -11.14 -19.31
C THR A 389 -11.78 -11.24 -20.83
N GLU A 390 -11.94 -12.46 -21.35
CA GLU A 390 -12.27 -12.69 -22.74
C GLU A 390 -13.76 -12.37 -22.95
N THR A 391 -14.02 -11.55 -23.97
CA THR A 391 -15.36 -11.15 -24.36
C THR A 391 -15.74 -11.80 -25.68
N ASN A 392 -17.01 -12.15 -25.83
CA ASN A 392 -17.55 -12.56 -27.13
C ASN A 392 -17.56 -11.40 -28.16
N GLU A 393 -18.07 -11.66 -29.37
CA GLU A 393 -18.15 -10.64 -30.44
C GLU A 393 -18.95 -9.39 -30.05
N GLU A 394 -19.89 -9.53 -29.11
CA GLU A 394 -20.71 -8.44 -28.57
C GLU A 394 -20.04 -7.69 -27.40
N GLY A 395 -18.81 -8.05 -27.04
CA GLY A 395 -18.08 -7.45 -25.92
C GLY A 395 -18.55 -7.93 -24.54
N ARG A 396 -19.39 -8.96 -24.47
CA ARG A 396 -19.90 -9.51 -23.21
C ARG A 396 -19.01 -10.66 -22.73
N PRO A 397 -18.56 -10.66 -21.46
CA PRO A 397 -17.88 -11.81 -20.88
C PRO A 397 -18.88 -12.94 -20.63
N ASP A 398 -18.41 -14.18 -20.75
CA ASP A 398 -19.23 -15.35 -20.43
C ASP A 398 -19.59 -15.36 -18.95
N THR A 399 -20.83 -15.77 -18.64
CA THR A 399 -21.24 -15.97 -17.24
C THR A 399 -20.64 -17.28 -16.75
N PRO A 400 -19.82 -17.27 -15.69
CA PRO A 400 -19.23 -18.49 -15.17
C PRO A 400 -20.32 -19.42 -14.62
N ALA A 401 -20.17 -20.73 -14.86
CA ALA A 401 -21.05 -21.73 -14.28
C ALA A 401 -21.02 -21.66 -12.75
N THR A 402 -22.17 -21.88 -12.09
CA THR A 402 -22.35 -21.68 -10.65
C THR A 402 -21.30 -22.38 -9.79
N LEU A 403 -21.08 -23.67 -10.04
CA LEU A 403 -20.07 -24.46 -9.34
C LEU A 403 -18.64 -23.92 -9.51
N THR A 404 -18.33 -23.33 -10.67
CA THR A 404 -16.98 -22.86 -11.00
C THR A 404 -16.61 -21.63 -10.19
N TRP A 405 -17.51 -20.64 -10.10
CA TRP A 405 -17.24 -19.45 -9.32
C TRP A 405 -17.31 -19.73 -7.81
N ILE A 406 -18.15 -20.67 -7.35
CA ILE A 406 -18.19 -21.08 -5.94
C ILE A 406 -16.86 -21.72 -5.52
N HIS A 407 -16.36 -22.67 -6.30
CA HIS A 407 -15.08 -23.33 -6.00
C HIS A 407 -13.93 -22.33 -5.95
N SER A 408 -13.88 -21.39 -6.91
CA SER A 408 -12.87 -20.32 -6.90
C SER A 408 -13.05 -19.39 -5.71
N GLY A 409 -14.28 -18.95 -5.44
CA GLY A 409 -14.63 -18.05 -4.36
C GLY A 409 -14.18 -18.62 -3.01
N LYS A 410 -14.53 -19.88 -2.72
CA LYS A 410 -14.11 -20.60 -1.50
C LYS A 410 -12.58 -20.70 -1.38
N LYS A 411 -11.88 -20.96 -2.49
CA LYS A 411 -10.42 -21.05 -2.51
C LYS A 411 -9.79 -19.71 -2.14
N TYR A 412 -10.24 -18.60 -2.73
CA TYR A 412 -9.66 -17.28 -2.48
C TYR A 412 -10.08 -16.69 -1.14
N SER A 413 -11.36 -16.80 -0.77
CA SER A 413 -11.84 -16.35 0.53
C SER A 413 -11.25 -17.20 1.66
N GLY A 414 -11.20 -18.53 1.52
CA GLY A 414 -10.61 -19.40 2.53
C GLY A 414 -9.12 -19.11 2.79
N ARG A 415 -8.35 -18.81 1.74
CA ARG A 415 -6.96 -18.35 1.87
C ARG A 415 -6.86 -16.99 2.56
N PHE A 416 -7.79 -16.07 2.29
CA PHE A 416 -7.84 -14.76 2.92
C PHE A 416 -8.10 -14.88 4.42
N PHE A 417 -9.14 -15.62 4.82
CA PHE A 417 -9.49 -15.81 6.23
C PHE A 417 -8.34 -16.50 6.99
N LYS A 418 -7.66 -17.49 6.40
CA LYS A 418 -6.51 -18.16 7.06
C LYS A 418 -5.19 -17.38 7.01
N SER A 419 -5.16 -16.18 6.40
CA SER A 419 -3.89 -15.49 6.17
C SER A 419 -3.38 -14.76 7.39
N GLU A 420 -2.34 -15.30 8.03
CA GLU A 420 -1.59 -14.59 9.07
C GLU A 420 -0.84 -13.35 8.56
N LYS A 421 -0.72 -13.13 7.25
CA LYS A 421 0.03 -11.99 6.70
C LYS A 421 -0.82 -10.72 6.60
N LEU A 422 -2.14 -10.85 6.65
CA LEU A 422 -3.09 -9.75 6.49
C LEU A 422 -3.53 -9.17 7.85
N ARG A 423 -2.57 -9.02 8.79
CA ARG A 423 -2.86 -8.67 10.19
C ARG A 423 -3.41 -7.25 10.30
N THR A 424 -4.73 -7.13 10.33
CA THR A 424 -5.42 -6.07 11.06
C THR A 424 -5.32 -6.38 12.55
N ASN A 425 -5.64 -5.41 13.40
CA ASN A 425 -5.67 -5.62 14.85
C ASN A 425 -7.01 -6.18 15.36
N ALA A 426 -7.94 -6.44 14.44
CA ALA A 426 -9.16 -7.19 14.64
C ALA A 426 -9.38 -8.01 13.37
N SER A 427 -8.87 -9.23 13.37
CA SER A 427 -9.06 -10.18 12.27
C SER A 427 -10.53 -10.63 12.20
N PRO A 428 -10.98 -11.23 11.08
CA PRO A 428 -12.29 -11.87 11.03
C PRO A 428 -12.50 -12.85 12.19
N GLN A 429 -11.48 -13.63 12.52
CA GLN A 429 -11.50 -14.60 13.62
C GLN A 429 -11.63 -13.93 14.97
N ALA A 430 -10.95 -12.81 15.19
CA ALA A 430 -11.07 -12.05 16.41
C ALA A 430 -12.49 -11.48 16.61
N VAL A 431 -13.19 -11.11 15.52
CA VAL A 431 -14.60 -10.71 15.58
C VAL A 431 -15.47 -11.88 16.06
N ALA A 432 -15.33 -13.05 15.42
CA ALA A 432 -16.07 -14.24 15.81
C ALA A 432 -15.81 -14.62 17.28
N ALA A 433 -14.52 -14.65 17.67
CA ALA A 433 -14.07 -14.96 19.01
C ALA A 433 -14.64 -13.99 20.06
N CYS A 434 -14.58 -12.68 19.81
CA CYS A 434 -15.07 -11.67 20.76
C CYS A 434 -16.60 -11.73 20.92
N LEU A 435 -17.34 -12.00 19.84
CA LEU A 435 -18.80 -12.16 19.92
C LEU A 435 -19.18 -13.46 20.63
N ALA A 436 -18.46 -14.55 20.41
CA ALA A 436 -18.63 -15.81 21.15
C ALA A 436 -18.33 -15.61 22.64
N PHE A 437 -17.17 -15.03 22.98
CA PHE A 437 -16.79 -14.68 24.35
C PHE A 437 -17.84 -13.82 25.05
N SER A 438 -18.41 -12.87 24.32
CA SER A 438 -19.47 -12.01 24.84
C SER A 438 -20.73 -12.80 25.22
N ARG A 439 -21.08 -13.83 24.44
CA ARG A 439 -22.17 -14.75 24.75
C ARG A 439 -21.85 -15.64 25.95
N TRP A 440 -20.63 -16.18 26.03
CA TRP A 440 -20.20 -17.02 27.17
C TRP A 440 -20.32 -16.24 28.49
N CYS A 441 -19.86 -14.99 28.52
CA CYS A 441 -19.97 -14.13 29.69
C CYS A 441 -21.44 -13.78 30.00
N ALA A 442 -22.23 -13.46 28.98
CA ALA A 442 -23.64 -13.13 29.16
C ALA A 442 -24.46 -14.32 29.70
N GLU A 443 -24.12 -15.55 29.32
CA GLU A 443 -24.75 -16.76 29.87
C GLU A 443 -24.40 -16.95 31.34
N TYR A 444 -23.13 -16.80 31.72
CA TYR A 444 -22.72 -16.91 33.13
C TYR A 444 -23.41 -15.89 34.04
N TRP A 445 -23.66 -14.66 33.55
CA TRP A 445 -24.35 -13.62 34.31
C TRP A 445 -25.87 -13.72 34.38
N LYS A 446 -26.51 -14.60 33.61
CA LYS A 446 -27.95 -14.86 33.80
C LYS A 446 -28.25 -15.37 35.21
N ASP A 447 -27.33 -16.15 35.77
CA ASP A 447 -27.52 -16.86 37.03
C ASP A 447 -26.72 -16.24 38.21
N VAL A 448 -25.95 -15.17 37.95
CA VAL A 448 -25.11 -14.52 38.97
C VAL A 448 -25.47 -13.04 39.04
N ASN A 449 -26.06 -12.64 40.16
CA ASN A 449 -26.40 -11.24 40.44
C ASN A 449 -25.28 -10.56 41.24
N ASP A 450 -24.13 -10.33 40.60
CA ASP A 450 -23.01 -9.61 41.19
C ASP A 450 -22.20 -8.85 40.12
N SER A 451 -21.45 -7.85 40.53
CA SER A 451 -20.55 -7.11 39.62
C SER A 451 -19.31 -7.94 39.27
N VAL A 452 -18.78 -7.77 38.06
CA VAL A 452 -17.53 -8.43 37.65
C VAL A 452 -16.38 -8.12 38.61
N GLU A 453 -16.32 -6.91 39.16
CA GLU A 453 -15.32 -6.51 40.12
C GLU A 453 -15.41 -7.29 41.44
N ASN A 454 -16.61 -7.63 41.89
CA ASN A 454 -16.80 -8.45 43.10
C ASN A 454 -16.51 -9.92 42.82
N VAL A 455 -16.98 -10.45 41.69
CA VAL A 455 -16.72 -11.84 41.28
C VAL A 455 -15.23 -12.10 41.12
N LEU A 456 -14.46 -11.16 40.57
CA LEU A 456 -13.01 -11.30 40.43
C LEU A 456 -12.25 -11.18 41.76
N LYS A 457 -12.84 -10.56 42.79
CA LYS A 457 -12.26 -10.48 44.13
C LYS A 457 -12.48 -11.75 44.93
N ASP A 458 -13.65 -12.36 44.80
CA ASP A 458 -14.00 -13.63 45.44
C ASP A 458 -13.28 -14.80 44.73
N SER A 459 -12.49 -15.57 45.47
CA SER A 459 -11.69 -16.66 44.90
C SER A 459 -12.54 -17.79 44.31
N ASP A 460 -13.67 -18.12 44.92
CA ASP A 460 -14.53 -19.22 44.51
C ASP A 460 -15.40 -18.79 43.31
N ALA A 461 -15.95 -17.56 43.35
CA ALA A 461 -16.70 -16.99 42.23
C ALA A 461 -15.80 -16.82 40.99
N LYS A 462 -14.58 -16.28 41.16
CA LYS A 462 -13.58 -16.19 40.09
C LYS A 462 -13.27 -17.55 39.45
N THR A 463 -13.06 -18.58 40.27
CA THR A 463 -12.77 -19.92 39.76
C THR A 463 -13.94 -20.50 38.96
N ARG A 464 -15.19 -20.27 39.41
CA ARG A 464 -16.39 -20.69 38.66
C ARG A 464 -16.52 -19.96 37.33
N LEU A 465 -16.28 -18.65 37.30
CA LEU A 465 -16.27 -17.85 36.07
C LEU A 465 -15.25 -18.39 35.07
N PHE A 466 -14.00 -18.57 35.48
CA PHE A 466 -12.94 -19.02 34.59
C PHE A 466 -13.23 -20.42 34.03
N LYS A 467 -13.74 -21.32 34.87
CA LYS A 467 -14.15 -22.66 34.43
C LYS A 467 -15.28 -22.59 33.41
N SER A 468 -16.33 -21.80 33.65
CA SER A 468 -17.45 -21.63 32.72
C SER A 468 -17.01 -21.09 31.36
N VAL A 469 -16.11 -20.09 31.34
CA VAL A 469 -15.55 -19.55 30.10
C VAL A 469 -14.70 -20.58 29.36
N LEU A 470 -13.89 -21.38 30.06
CA LEU A 470 -13.07 -22.43 29.43
C LEU A 470 -13.94 -23.54 28.81
N GLU A 471 -14.95 -24.00 29.53
CA GLU A 471 -15.89 -25.02 29.03
C GLU A 471 -16.65 -24.54 27.79
N ALA A 472 -17.09 -23.27 27.79
CA ALA A 472 -17.75 -22.66 26.64
C ALA A 472 -16.79 -22.47 25.45
N ALA A 473 -15.55 -22.03 25.71
CA ALA A 473 -14.52 -21.85 24.68
C ALA A 473 -14.11 -23.17 24.00
N GLU A 474 -14.15 -24.28 24.73
CA GLU A 474 -13.88 -25.61 24.17
C GLU A 474 -15.05 -26.13 23.33
N ALA A 475 -16.30 -25.79 23.70
CA ALA A 475 -17.50 -26.22 23.03
C ALA A 475 -17.82 -25.44 21.74
N ASP A 476 -17.50 -24.13 21.70
CA ASP A 476 -17.79 -23.28 20.55
C ASP A 476 -16.79 -23.54 19.41
N GLY A 477 -17.30 -23.94 18.25
CA GLY A 477 -16.45 -24.09 17.08
C GLY A 477 -16.06 -22.75 16.46
N GLY A 478 -14.95 -22.77 15.71
CA GLY A 478 -14.30 -21.60 15.15
C GLY A 478 -15.14 -20.81 14.14
N MET A 479 -14.48 -20.00 13.29
CA MET A 479 -15.12 -19.20 12.23
C MET A 479 -16.14 -19.98 11.38
N HIS A 480 -15.97 -21.29 11.22
CA HIS A 480 -16.94 -22.13 10.54
C HIS A 480 -18.33 -22.09 11.19
N ASP A 481 -18.41 -22.29 12.51
CA ASP A 481 -19.67 -22.38 13.24
C ASP A 481 -20.29 -21.00 13.41
N PHE A 482 -19.46 -19.97 13.55
CA PHE A 482 -19.88 -18.58 13.46
C PHE A 482 -20.62 -18.29 12.15
N LEU A 483 -20.04 -18.70 11.00
CA LEU A 483 -20.69 -18.48 9.71
C LEU A 483 -21.97 -19.30 9.53
N VAL A 484 -22.05 -20.49 10.14
CA VAL A 484 -23.28 -21.30 10.14
C VAL A 484 -24.37 -20.59 10.92
N LEU A 485 -24.06 -20.11 12.14
CA LEU A 485 -25.00 -19.43 13.03
C LEU A 485 -25.66 -18.20 12.38
N TYR A 486 -24.91 -17.44 11.58
CA TYR A 486 -25.40 -16.20 10.95
C TYR A 486 -25.77 -16.36 9.47
N SER A 487 -25.70 -17.58 8.93
CA SER A 487 -26.23 -17.90 7.62
C SER A 487 -27.64 -18.47 7.78
N GLU A 488 -28.61 -18.06 6.96
CA GLU A 488 -29.95 -18.65 7.02
C GLU A 488 -29.86 -20.17 6.77
N ASP A 489 -30.58 -20.97 7.57
CA ASP A 489 -30.51 -22.45 7.65
C ASP A 489 -30.86 -23.18 6.34
N SER A 490 -31.42 -22.47 5.36
CA SER A 490 -31.83 -23.05 4.08
C SER A 490 -30.68 -23.00 3.07
N ALA A 491 -30.27 -24.19 2.61
CA ALA A 491 -29.43 -24.30 1.43
C ALA A 491 -30.13 -23.62 0.24
N GLN A 492 -29.46 -22.64 -0.38
CA GLN A 492 -30.04 -21.95 -1.52
C GLN A 492 -29.87 -22.81 -2.77
N VAL A 493 -30.95 -22.95 -3.53
CA VAL A 493 -30.96 -23.63 -4.82
C VAL A 493 -30.80 -22.57 -5.90
N ALA A 494 -29.67 -22.59 -6.60
CA ALA A 494 -29.45 -21.71 -7.74
C ALA A 494 -30.41 -22.07 -8.89
N SER A 495 -30.58 -21.16 -9.85
CA SER A 495 -31.48 -21.34 -11.00
C SER A 495 -31.15 -22.57 -11.87
N ASP A 496 -29.94 -23.10 -11.76
CA ASP A 496 -29.45 -24.31 -12.42
C ASP A 496 -29.63 -25.60 -11.59
N GLY A 497 -30.32 -25.52 -10.45
CA GLY A 497 -30.60 -26.66 -9.57
C GLY A 497 -29.46 -27.03 -8.61
N VAL A 498 -28.38 -26.24 -8.55
CA VAL A 498 -27.27 -26.48 -7.63
C VAL A 498 -27.62 -26.02 -6.21
N THR A 499 -27.60 -26.97 -5.27
CA THR A 499 -27.76 -26.68 -3.83
C THR A 499 -26.45 -26.18 -3.22
N MET A 500 -26.51 -25.05 -2.52
CA MET A 500 -25.33 -24.38 -1.97
C MET A 500 -25.43 -24.25 -0.45
N ALA A 501 -24.31 -24.48 0.24
CA ALA A 501 -24.23 -24.21 1.68
C ALA A 501 -24.23 -22.69 1.92
N SER A 502 -25.22 -22.21 2.69
CA SER A 502 -25.42 -20.79 3.00
C SER A 502 -24.16 -20.12 3.57
N LYS A 503 -23.42 -20.82 4.45
CA LYS A 503 -22.13 -20.38 5.00
C LYS A 503 -21.04 -20.09 3.96
N ASP A 504 -20.96 -20.90 2.89
CA ASP A 504 -19.92 -20.74 1.88
C ASP A 504 -20.22 -19.52 1.03
N LEU A 505 -21.50 -19.27 0.73
CA LEU A 505 -21.96 -18.06 0.06
C LEU A 505 -21.68 -16.82 0.91
N LEU A 506 -21.98 -16.87 2.22
CA LEU A 506 -21.68 -15.78 3.14
C LEU A 506 -20.18 -15.46 3.17
N GLN A 507 -19.32 -16.48 3.25
CA GLN A 507 -17.87 -16.30 3.21
C GLN A 507 -17.38 -15.64 1.90
N ILE A 508 -17.93 -16.07 0.76
CA ILE A 508 -17.61 -15.48 -0.55
C ILE A 508 -18.10 -14.03 -0.61
N ALA A 509 -19.36 -13.78 -0.24
CA ALA A 509 -20.00 -12.47 -0.24
C ALA A 509 -19.22 -11.46 0.62
N LEU A 510 -18.84 -11.84 1.84
CA LEU A 510 -17.99 -11.04 2.73
C LEU A 510 -16.68 -10.64 2.04
N TYR A 511 -16.02 -11.59 1.39
CA TYR A 511 -14.73 -11.36 0.73
C TYR A 511 -14.86 -10.45 -0.49
N VAL A 512 -15.81 -10.71 -1.40
CA VAL A 512 -15.98 -9.91 -2.63
C VAL A 512 -16.54 -8.52 -2.33
N GLN A 513 -17.47 -8.39 -1.38
CA GLN A 513 -17.96 -7.10 -0.89
C GLN A 513 -16.82 -6.32 -0.21
N GLY A 514 -15.98 -7.01 0.58
CA GLY A 514 -14.78 -6.41 1.19
C GLY A 514 -13.77 -5.90 0.17
N LEU A 515 -13.58 -6.60 -0.96
CA LEU A 515 -12.73 -6.13 -2.06
C LEU A 515 -13.35 -4.90 -2.77
N ARG A 516 -14.65 -4.97 -3.08
CA ARG A 516 -15.39 -3.93 -3.82
C ARG A 516 -15.50 -2.63 -3.03
N PHE A 517 -15.67 -2.74 -1.73
CA PHE A 517 -15.91 -1.64 -0.80
C PHE A 517 -14.79 -1.54 0.26
N HIS A 518 -13.53 -1.68 -0.18
CA HIS A 518 -12.36 -1.61 0.69
C HIS A 518 -12.06 -0.17 1.18
N ASP A 519 -12.55 0.86 0.48
CA ASP A 519 -12.41 2.28 0.85
C ASP A 519 -13.65 2.76 1.63
N SER A 520 -13.43 3.47 2.75
CA SER A 520 -14.49 4.03 3.59
C SER A 520 -15.42 4.96 2.82
N LYS A 521 -14.92 5.70 1.81
CA LYS A 521 -15.74 6.56 0.96
C LYS A 521 -16.82 5.78 0.20
N THR A 522 -16.46 4.61 -0.32
CA THR A 522 -17.38 3.75 -1.09
C THR A 522 -18.43 3.07 -0.21
N ARG A 523 -18.23 3.04 1.12
CA ARG A 523 -19.16 2.41 2.08
C ARG A 523 -20.26 3.34 2.59
N ARG A 524 -20.07 4.66 2.51
CA ARG A 524 -21.02 5.66 3.03
C ARG A 524 -22.39 5.64 2.36
N THR A 525 -22.46 5.14 1.12
CA THR A 525 -23.73 5.00 0.38
C THR A 525 -24.59 3.82 0.88
N GLY A 526 -24.11 3.09 1.89
CA GLY A 526 -24.72 1.86 2.38
C GLY A 526 -24.16 0.64 1.65
N LEU A 527 -24.05 -0.47 2.38
CA LEU A 527 -23.69 -1.77 1.82
C LEU A 527 -24.95 -2.60 1.60
N LEU A 528 -24.88 -3.50 0.62
CA LEU A 528 -25.87 -4.55 0.47
C LEU A 528 -25.87 -5.44 1.72
N SER A 529 -27.06 -5.79 2.19
CA SER A 529 -27.22 -6.65 3.35
C SER A 529 -26.63 -8.02 3.09
N LEU A 530 -25.82 -8.50 4.04
CA LEU A 530 -25.22 -9.84 4.02
C LEU A 530 -26.21 -10.95 4.41
N LYS A 531 -27.47 -10.60 4.72
CA LYS A 531 -28.56 -11.59 4.92
C LYS A 531 -28.89 -12.36 3.63
N ASP A 532 -28.66 -11.74 2.48
CA ASP A 532 -28.76 -12.41 1.17
C ASP A 532 -27.40 -12.41 0.46
N PRO A 533 -26.48 -13.33 0.83
CA PRO A 533 -25.15 -13.39 0.25
C PRO A 533 -25.15 -13.59 -1.26
N PHE A 534 -26.13 -14.31 -1.79
CA PHE A 534 -26.25 -14.61 -3.20
C PHE A 534 -26.54 -13.36 -4.02
N LYS A 535 -27.49 -12.53 -3.56
CA LYS A 535 -27.74 -11.22 -4.17
C LYS A 535 -26.50 -10.33 -4.17
N VAL A 536 -25.75 -10.28 -3.06
CA VAL A 536 -24.49 -9.50 -2.98
C VAL A 536 -23.49 -9.96 -4.05
N ILE A 537 -23.30 -11.27 -4.20
CA ILE A 537 -22.37 -11.83 -5.18
C ILE A 537 -22.82 -11.53 -6.61
N HIS A 538 -24.11 -11.72 -6.91
CA HIS A 538 -24.66 -11.47 -8.23
C HIS A 538 -24.58 -10.00 -8.64
N GLU A 539 -24.92 -9.06 -7.75
CA GLU A 539 -24.81 -7.63 -8.05
C GLU A 539 -23.36 -7.23 -8.32
N ILE A 540 -22.40 -7.71 -7.52
CA ILE A 540 -20.97 -7.44 -7.74
C ILE A 540 -20.48 -8.08 -9.06
N MET A 541 -20.96 -9.28 -9.39
CA MET A 541 -20.62 -9.95 -10.64
C MET A 541 -21.15 -9.17 -11.85
N GLU A 542 -22.40 -8.70 -11.81
CA GLU A 542 -22.99 -7.90 -12.89
C GLU A 542 -22.31 -6.53 -13.04
N GLU A 543 -21.96 -5.87 -11.92
CA GLU A 543 -21.14 -4.65 -11.95
C GLU A 543 -19.80 -4.88 -12.68
N GLU A 544 -19.12 -5.98 -12.39
CA GLU A 544 -17.82 -6.29 -12.99
C GLU A 544 -17.95 -6.62 -14.49
N LYS A 545 -19.01 -7.33 -14.91
CA LYS A 545 -19.30 -7.56 -16.34
C LYS A 545 -19.53 -6.26 -17.10
N VAL A 546 -20.26 -5.31 -16.50
CA VAL A 546 -20.47 -3.97 -17.09
C VAL A 546 -19.15 -3.22 -17.25
N GLU A 547 -18.24 -3.32 -16.29
CA GLU A 547 -16.92 -2.68 -16.38
C GLU A 547 -16.04 -3.31 -17.47
N ILE A 548 -16.05 -4.65 -17.61
CA ILE A 548 -15.36 -5.34 -18.71
C ILE A 548 -15.90 -4.89 -20.07
N TYR A 549 -17.23 -4.74 -20.20
CA TYR A 549 -17.84 -4.22 -21.43
C TYR A 549 -17.39 -2.78 -21.74
N LYS A 550 -17.28 -1.92 -20.73
CA LYS A 550 -16.73 -0.55 -20.91
C LYS A 550 -15.27 -0.57 -21.33
N GLU A 551 -14.45 -1.43 -20.75
CA GLU A 551 -13.04 -1.63 -21.14
C GLU A 551 -12.94 -2.05 -22.62
N TRP A 552 -13.77 -3.01 -23.04
CA TRP A 552 -13.87 -3.47 -24.43
C TRP A 552 -14.30 -2.35 -25.39
N LEU A 553 -15.34 -1.58 -25.04
CA LEU A 553 -15.80 -0.43 -25.83
C LEU A 553 -14.68 0.60 -26.03
N ALA A 554 -13.91 0.88 -24.97
CA ALA A 554 -12.79 1.81 -25.04
C ALA A 554 -11.65 1.30 -25.93
N VAL A 555 -11.44 -0.02 -26.02
CA VAL A 555 -10.48 -0.62 -26.98
C VAL A 555 -11.02 -0.49 -28.41
N LYS A 556 -12.28 -0.85 -28.65
CA LYS A 556 -12.91 -0.75 -29.99
C LYS A 556 -12.95 0.69 -30.52
N GLN A 557 -13.26 1.65 -29.66
CA GLN A 557 -13.23 3.07 -30.03
C GLN A 557 -11.81 3.52 -30.42
N ARG A 558 -10.77 3.05 -29.70
CA ARG A 558 -9.37 3.33 -30.04
C ARG A 558 -8.97 2.70 -31.38
N GLU A 559 -9.41 1.47 -31.66
CA GLU A 559 -9.17 0.79 -32.94
C GLU A 559 -9.82 1.56 -34.11
N LEU A 560 -11.11 1.93 -33.97
CA LEU A 560 -11.82 2.71 -34.99
C LEU A 560 -11.14 4.07 -35.27
N LEU A 561 -10.72 4.77 -34.22
CA LEU A 561 -9.96 6.02 -34.37
C LEU A 561 -8.61 5.80 -35.05
N ALA A 562 -7.92 4.69 -34.77
CA ALA A 562 -6.67 4.34 -35.42
C ALA A 562 -6.88 4.01 -36.92
N MET A 563 -7.93 3.26 -37.26
CA MET A 563 -8.31 2.97 -38.64
C MET A 563 -8.65 4.23 -39.42
N GLY A 564 -9.48 5.12 -38.85
CA GLY A 564 -9.82 6.41 -39.47
C GLY A 564 -8.58 7.28 -39.71
N ARG A 565 -7.62 7.30 -38.78
CA ARG A 565 -6.32 8.00 -38.96
C ARG A 565 -5.49 7.37 -40.08
N ALA A 566 -5.46 6.04 -40.17
CA ALA A 566 -4.73 5.34 -41.22
C ALA A 566 -5.33 5.60 -42.62
N GLU A 567 -6.66 5.59 -42.73
CA GLU A 567 -7.37 5.91 -43.97
C GLU A 567 -7.17 7.36 -44.39
N ALA A 568 -7.29 8.31 -43.46
CA ALA A 568 -7.01 9.72 -43.73
C ALA A 568 -5.57 9.94 -44.22
N LYS A 569 -4.60 9.22 -43.65
CA LYS A 569 -3.19 9.25 -44.10
C LYS A 569 -3.04 8.65 -45.50
N LYS A 570 -3.75 7.57 -45.81
CA LYS A 570 -3.75 6.95 -47.15
C LYS A 570 -4.33 7.91 -48.20
N LEU A 571 -5.52 8.47 -47.96
CA LEU A 571 -6.16 9.46 -48.84
C LEU A 571 -5.27 10.68 -49.09
N LYS A 572 -4.64 11.21 -48.03
CA LYS A 572 -3.66 12.29 -48.16
C LYS A 572 -2.49 11.89 -49.05
N THR A 573 -1.96 10.68 -48.89
CA THR A 573 -0.86 10.16 -49.71
C THR A 573 -1.26 10.00 -51.17
N ASP A 574 -2.46 9.48 -51.44
CA ASP A 574 -2.99 9.29 -52.79
C ASP A 574 -3.20 10.63 -53.51
N LEU A 575 -3.72 11.65 -52.81
CA LEU A 575 -3.83 13.01 -53.34
C LEU A 575 -2.45 13.59 -53.71
N LEU A 576 -1.45 13.43 -52.83
CA LEU A 576 -0.08 13.87 -53.11
C LEU A 576 0.52 13.13 -54.31
N LEU A 577 0.27 11.83 -54.46
CA LEU A 577 0.74 11.05 -55.62
C LEU A 577 0.08 11.51 -56.92
N ARG A 578 -1.23 11.84 -56.89
CA ARG A 578 -1.92 12.40 -58.07
C ARG A 578 -1.35 13.76 -58.47
N GLN A 579 -1.11 14.64 -57.49
CA GLN A 579 -0.47 15.93 -57.73
C GLN A 579 0.95 15.78 -58.29
N GLN A 580 1.73 14.85 -57.75
CA GLN A 580 3.05 14.51 -58.27
C GLN A 580 2.96 14.03 -59.73
N LYS A 581 2.02 13.13 -60.05
CA LYS A 581 1.84 12.62 -61.41
C LYS A 581 1.56 13.76 -62.40
N LEU A 582 0.58 14.61 -62.09
CA LEU A 582 0.24 15.76 -62.94
C LEU A 582 1.43 16.69 -63.17
N PHE A 583 2.20 16.95 -62.11
CA PHE A 583 3.41 17.74 -62.23
C PHE A 583 4.46 17.05 -63.12
N LEU A 584 4.74 15.77 -62.90
CA LEU A 584 5.74 15.01 -63.66
C LEU A 584 5.33 14.83 -65.13
N ASP A 585 4.04 14.65 -65.44
CA ASP A 585 3.58 14.54 -66.83
C ASP A 585 4.00 15.78 -67.66
N VAL A 586 4.04 16.95 -67.01
CA VAL A 586 4.51 18.21 -67.61
C VAL A 586 6.03 18.37 -67.54
N HIS A 587 6.65 17.90 -66.45
CA HIS A 587 8.03 18.23 -66.09
C HIS A 587 9.06 17.12 -66.35
N SER A 588 8.63 15.94 -66.78
CA SER A 588 9.47 14.75 -67.05
C SER A 588 9.35 14.19 -68.47
N GLY A 589 8.57 14.85 -69.34
CA GLY A 589 8.46 14.50 -70.76
C GLY A 589 9.66 14.97 -71.60
N SER A 590 9.58 14.77 -72.92
CA SER A 590 10.67 14.98 -73.90
C SER A 590 11.19 16.43 -74.03
N GLN A 591 10.59 17.39 -73.34
CA GLN A 591 11.03 18.78 -73.31
C GLN A 591 11.81 19.05 -72.02
N MET A 592 13.13 19.02 -72.14
CA MET A 592 14.03 19.38 -71.04
C MET A 592 13.86 20.86 -70.66
N PRO A 593 14.15 21.23 -69.39
CA PRO A 593 14.22 22.63 -68.99
C PRO A 593 15.11 23.42 -69.94
N ARG A 594 14.62 24.57 -70.41
CA ARG A 594 15.39 25.46 -71.28
C ARG A 594 16.51 26.09 -70.48
N ILE A 595 17.73 25.97 -70.98
CA ILE A 595 18.90 26.69 -70.48
C ILE A 595 18.98 28.02 -71.21
N PHE A 596 19.11 29.11 -70.45
CA PHE A 596 19.18 30.47 -70.99
C PHE A 596 20.61 30.98 -70.97
N SER A 597 20.96 31.76 -71.99
CA SER A 597 22.15 32.60 -71.99
C SER A 597 21.88 33.94 -71.30
N LYS A 598 22.94 34.58 -70.78
CA LYS A 598 22.85 35.92 -70.19
C LYS A 598 22.26 36.95 -71.18
N THR A 599 22.60 36.84 -72.46
CA THR A 599 22.09 37.71 -73.53
C THR A 599 20.60 37.50 -73.79
N GLU A 600 20.12 36.25 -73.80
CA GLU A 600 18.68 35.97 -73.95
C GLU A 600 17.87 36.48 -72.76
N VAL A 601 18.39 36.34 -71.54
CA VAL A 601 17.70 36.86 -70.33
C VAL A 601 17.60 38.39 -70.38
N ILE A 602 18.66 39.08 -70.79
CA ILE A 602 18.64 40.54 -70.99
C ILE A 602 17.58 40.92 -72.02
N GLU A 603 17.50 40.19 -73.13
CA GLU A 603 16.51 40.46 -74.18
C GLU A 603 15.08 40.24 -73.68
N LEU A 604 14.83 39.11 -73.03
CA LEU A 604 13.52 38.77 -72.47
C LEU A 604 13.08 39.79 -71.41
N ASN A 605 14.02 40.33 -70.63
CA ASN A 605 13.75 41.29 -69.57
C ASN A 605 13.36 42.69 -70.08
N LYS A 606 13.74 43.07 -71.31
CA LYS A 606 13.36 44.36 -71.91
C LYS A 606 11.85 44.59 -71.95
N HIS A 607 11.08 43.51 -72.04
CA HIS A 607 9.62 43.55 -72.17
C HIS A 607 8.89 43.10 -70.90
N ARG A 608 9.59 42.94 -69.77
CA ARG A 608 9.01 42.49 -68.50
C ARG A 608 8.94 43.63 -67.47
N PRO A 609 7.97 43.62 -66.54
CA PRO A 609 7.89 44.61 -65.49
C PRO A 609 9.01 44.43 -64.45
N ALA A 610 9.34 45.49 -63.71
CA ALA A 610 10.48 45.52 -62.79
C ALA A 610 10.40 44.48 -61.64
N ASN A 611 9.19 44.08 -61.26
CA ASN A 611 8.93 43.09 -60.21
C ASN A 611 8.87 41.63 -60.71
N ASP A 612 9.05 41.41 -62.02
CA ASP A 612 9.06 40.10 -62.67
C ASP A 612 10.22 40.00 -63.68
N GLN A 613 11.36 40.54 -63.30
CA GLN A 613 12.60 40.37 -64.04
C GLN A 613 13.13 38.94 -63.85
N LEU A 614 13.56 38.32 -64.94
CA LEU A 614 14.23 37.04 -64.93
C LEU A 614 15.66 37.22 -64.38
N GLU A 615 16.00 36.45 -63.36
CA GLU A 615 17.34 36.41 -62.77
C GLU A 615 18.08 35.16 -63.23
N TRP A 616 19.14 35.36 -64.03
CA TRP A 616 19.97 34.29 -64.58
C TRP A 616 20.96 33.73 -63.55
N LEU A 617 21.07 32.41 -63.45
CA LEU A 617 22.09 31.73 -62.65
C LEU A 617 23.28 31.33 -63.53
N PRO A 618 24.46 31.95 -63.36
CA PRO A 618 25.62 31.71 -64.22
C PRO A 618 26.10 30.25 -64.25
N GLU A 619 25.88 29.54 -63.15
CA GLU A 619 26.44 28.22 -62.92
C GLU A 619 25.65 27.09 -63.60
N SER A 620 24.37 27.35 -63.89
CA SER A 620 23.44 26.37 -64.48
C SER A 620 22.75 26.82 -65.76
N GLY A 621 22.74 28.14 -66.01
CA GLY A 621 21.92 28.75 -67.05
C GLY A 621 20.41 28.69 -66.80
N LEU A 622 19.97 28.26 -65.61
CA LEU A 622 18.57 28.31 -65.20
C LEU A 622 18.19 29.67 -64.62
N LEU A 623 16.89 29.85 -64.39
CA LEU A 623 16.33 31.04 -63.78
C LEU A 623 16.14 30.84 -62.28
N LYS A 624 16.48 31.87 -61.50
CA LYS A 624 16.54 31.80 -60.03
C LYS A 624 15.17 31.64 -59.38
N HIS A 625 14.14 32.28 -59.93
CA HIS A 625 12.79 32.33 -59.36
C HIS A 625 11.70 31.88 -60.34
N HIS A 626 12.06 31.35 -61.51
CA HIS A 626 11.11 31.06 -62.57
C HIS A 626 11.27 29.62 -63.06
N CYS A 627 10.16 28.94 -63.33
CA CYS A 627 10.24 27.62 -63.95
C CYS A 627 10.78 27.73 -65.37
N SER A 628 11.81 26.94 -65.69
CA SER A 628 12.49 26.96 -66.97
C SER A 628 11.96 25.89 -67.95
N ASN A 629 10.95 25.11 -67.58
CA ASN A 629 10.36 24.10 -68.46
C ASN A 629 9.25 24.72 -69.34
N PRO A 630 9.40 24.77 -70.68
CA PRO A 630 8.41 25.37 -71.58
C PRO A 630 7.03 24.72 -71.56
N ALA A 631 6.94 23.42 -71.22
CA ALA A 631 5.66 22.73 -71.09
C ALA A 631 4.91 23.11 -69.81
N CYS A 632 5.58 23.77 -68.85
CA CYS A 632 4.98 24.18 -67.60
C CYS A 632 3.97 25.32 -67.80
N PRO A 633 2.73 25.21 -67.24
CA PRO A 633 1.80 26.34 -67.21
C PRO A 633 2.36 27.58 -66.50
N GLU A 634 3.32 27.39 -65.60
CA GLU A 634 4.02 28.44 -64.86
C GLU A 634 5.41 28.76 -65.45
N TYR A 635 5.63 28.42 -66.73
CA TYR A 635 6.86 28.74 -67.45
C TYR A 635 7.09 30.25 -67.44
N LEU A 636 8.28 30.66 -66.98
CA LEU A 636 8.63 32.07 -66.81
C LEU A 636 7.67 32.86 -65.90
N VAL A 637 6.92 32.25 -64.99
CA VAL A 637 6.16 32.97 -63.95
C VAL A 637 7.03 33.16 -62.71
N ASN A 638 7.01 34.35 -62.11
CA ASN A 638 7.77 34.63 -60.89
C ASN A 638 7.22 33.83 -59.69
N GLN A 639 8.03 32.90 -59.19
CA GLN A 639 7.72 32.10 -58.00
C GLN A 639 8.32 32.70 -56.72
N ALA A 640 8.96 33.87 -56.77
CA ALA A 640 9.57 34.47 -55.58
C ALA A 640 8.51 34.85 -54.54
N THR A 641 8.69 34.37 -53.30
CA THR A 641 7.94 34.86 -52.13
C THR A 641 8.58 36.15 -51.58
N ASP A 642 7.87 36.88 -50.72
CA ASP A 642 8.44 38.07 -50.07
C ASP A 642 9.71 37.74 -49.27
N ASN A 643 9.73 36.56 -48.61
CA ASN A 643 10.90 36.06 -47.92
C ASN A 643 12.07 35.74 -48.86
N ASP A 644 11.78 35.27 -50.09
CA ASP A 644 12.82 34.99 -51.08
C ASP A 644 13.51 36.28 -51.53
N ARG A 645 12.75 37.37 -51.66
CA ARG A 645 13.27 38.70 -52.01
C ARG A 645 14.10 39.31 -50.87
N ILE A 646 13.62 39.23 -49.63
CA ILE A 646 14.29 39.81 -48.46
C ILE A 646 15.60 39.06 -48.13
N PHE A 647 15.56 37.72 -48.15
CA PHE A 647 16.68 36.89 -47.70
C PHE A 647 17.48 36.24 -48.84
N ASN A 648 17.21 36.63 -50.08
CA ASN A 648 17.86 36.09 -51.27
C ASN A 648 17.77 34.54 -51.35
N ARG A 649 16.58 33.98 -51.11
CA ARG A 649 16.29 32.52 -51.11
C ARG A 649 15.47 32.11 -52.33
N ARG A 650 15.24 30.82 -52.54
CA ARG A 650 14.49 30.28 -53.71
C ARG A 650 13.30 29.39 -53.31
N ASN A 651 12.75 29.60 -52.13
CA ASN A 651 11.78 28.70 -51.51
C ASN A 651 10.48 28.58 -52.32
N GLY A 652 10.01 29.66 -52.93
CA GLY A 652 8.82 29.61 -53.76
C GLY A 652 9.01 28.79 -55.04
N LEU A 653 10.16 28.92 -55.72
CA LEU A 653 10.50 28.03 -56.84
C LEU A 653 10.62 26.57 -56.37
N PHE A 654 11.30 26.31 -55.26
CA PHE A 654 11.39 24.95 -54.71
C PHE A 654 10.05 24.40 -54.22
N ARG A 655 9.07 25.25 -53.87
CA ARG A 655 7.70 24.84 -53.57
C ARG A 655 6.96 24.36 -54.81
N HIS A 656 7.19 24.97 -55.97
CA HIS A 656 6.72 24.48 -57.27
C HIS A 656 7.38 23.13 -57.60
N LEU A 657 8.72 23.09 -57.52
CA LEU A 657 9.53 21.92 -57.87
C LEU A 657 9.46 20.77 -56.85
N LYS A 658 8.81 20.95 -55.69
CA LYS A 658 8.78 19.95 -54.60
C LYS A 658 8.24 18.59 -55.05
N TRP A 659 7.41 18.56 -56.08
CA TRP A 659 6.79 17.36 -56.63
C TRP A 659 7.77 16.45 -57.37
N TYR A 660 8.95 16.94 -57.74
CA TYR A 660 10.05 16.04 -58.13
C TYR A 660 10.44 15.07 -57.00
N PHE A 661 10.20 15.44 -55.74
CA PHE A 661 10.70 14.73 -54.56
C PHE A 661 9.61 14.23 -53.59
N GLN A 662 8.34 14.59 -53.80
CA GLN A 662 7.22 14.25 -52.91
C GLN A 662 6.10 13.53 -53.65
N PRO A 663 5.38 12.59 -53.02
CA PRO A 663 5.46 12.19 -51.60
C PRO A 663 6.48 11.08 -51.30
N LYS A 664 6.96 10.36 -52.32
CA LYS A 664 8.07 9.41 -52.17
C LYS A 664 9.35 10.22 -52.04
N LYS A 665 9.71 10.66 -50.82
CA LYS A 665 11.02 11.23 -50.52
C LYS A 665 12.10 10.19 -50.80
N GLN A 666 12.46 9.97 -52.07
CA GLN A 666 13.71 9.35 -52.46
C GLN A 666 14.81 10.42 -52.40
N MET A 667 14.88 11.15 -51.28
CA MET A 667 16.11 11.86 -50.98
C MET A 667 17.10 10.81 -50.52
N ILE A 668 18.06 10.48 -51.39
CA ILE A 668 19.29 9.86 -50.94
C ILE A 668 19.89 10.85 -49.93
N SER A 669 19.95 10.49 -48.64
CA SER A 669 20.60 11.35 -47.64
C SER A 669 22.04 11.61 -48.08
N ASN A 670 22.51 12.86 -47.98
CA ASN A 670 23.85 13.28 -48.42
C ASN A 670 24.10 13.26 -49.93
N TYR A 671 23.06 13.14 -50.76
CA TYR A 671 23.17 13.20 -52.23
C TYR A 671 23.96 14.42 -52.73
N HIS A 672 23.61 15.62 -52.28
CA HIS A 672 24.30 16.85 -52.69
C HIS A 672 25.76 16.91 -52.22
N ILE A 673 26.10 16.24 -51.11
CA ILE A 673 27.47 16.14 -50.60
C ILE A 673 28.29 15.21 -51.47
N LEU A 674 27.72 14.05 -51.85
CA LEU A 674 28.33 13.10 -52.78
C LEU A 674 28.50 13.69 -54.18
N LEU A 675 27.51 14.43 -54.68
CA LEU A 675 27.58 15.13 -55.95
C LEU A 675 28.70 16.19 -55.96
N LYS A 676 28.81 16.99 -54.89
CA LYS A 676 29.93 17.93 -54.69
C LYS A 676 31.28 17.23 -54.64
N HIS A 677 31.35 16.07 -53.99
CA HIS A 677 32.56 15.28 -53.89
C HIS A 677 33.01 14.76 -55.27
N PHE A 678 32.11 14.12 -56.02
CA PHE A 678 32.41 13.60 -57.36
C PHE A 678 32.70 14.71 -58.37
N LEU A 679 31.99 15.84 -58.29
CA LEU A 679 32.28 17.00 -59.12
C LEU A 679 33.69 17.51 -58.85
N ARG A 680 34.08 17.70 -57.59
CA ARG A 680 35.46 18.11 -57.23
C ARG A 680 36.51 17.10 -57.68
N GLN A 681 36.20 15.82 -57.62
CA GLN A 681 37.10 14.75 -58.02
C GLN A 681 37.35 14.75 -59.54
N HIS A 682 36.33 15.03 -60.34
CA HIS A 682 36.41 14.89 -61.80
C HIS A 682 36.60 16.21 -62.56
N GLN A 683 36.25 17.37 -61.98
CA GLN A 683 36.27 18.67 -62.66
C GLN A 683 37.65 19.10 -63.19
N HIS A 684 38.74 18.56 -62.63
CA HIS A 684 40.11 18.84 -63.06
C HIS A 684 40.76 17.68 -63.82
N ARG A 685 40.09 16.52 -63.88
CA ARG A 685 40.65 15.26 -64.41
C ARG A 685 39.99 14.81 -65.70
N VAL A 686 38.77 15.27 -65.96
CA VAL A 686 37.95 14.84 -67.11
C VAL A 686 37.60 16.07 -67.95
N PRO A 687 37.71 16.01 -69.29
CA PRO A 687 37.21 17.04 -70.19
C PRO A 687 35.75 17.42 -69.89
N LYS A 688 35.40 18.70 -70.03
CA LYS A 688 34.07 19.23 -69.63
C LYS A 688 32.90 18.51 -70.30
N ASP A 689 33.07 18.09 -71.54
CA ASP A 689 32.10 17.33 -72.34
C ASP A 689 31.86 15.89 -71.83
N ARG A 690 32.77 15.37 -70.98
CA ARG A 690 32.67 14.03 -70.37
C ARG A 690 32.51 14.04 -68.86
N LEU A 691 32.63 15.20 -68.22
CA LEU A 691 32.54 15.38 -66.78
C LEU A 691 31.23 14.82 -66.21
N PHE A 692 30.14 15.04 -66.92
CA PHE A 692 28.81 14.61 -66.52
C PHE A 692 28.67 13.08 -66.46
N LEU A 693 29.08 12.39 -67.53
CA LEU A 693 29.06 10.94 -67.62
C LEU A 693 29.94 10.29 -66.53
N ALA A 694 31.12 10.87 -66.26
CA ALA A 694 32.02 10.40 -65.20
C ALA A 694 31.41 10.52 -63.79
N ILE A 695 30.64 11.57 -63.53
CA ILE A 695 29.91 11.75 -62.27
C ILE A 695 28.77 10.73 -62.16
N CYS A 696 28.02 10.49 -63.25
CA CYS A 696 26.98 9.47 -63.29
C CYS A 696 27.53 8.05 -63.05
N GLU A 697 28.67 7.69 -63.65
CA GLU A 697 29.35 6.41 -63.42
C GLU A 697 29.84 6.28 -61.97
N SER A 698 30.33 7.36 -61.38
CA SER A 698 30.71 7.40 -59.96
C SER A 698 29.51 7.22 -59.03
N PHE A 699 28.34 7.73 -59.43
CA PHE A 699 27.08 7.52 -58.72
C PHE A 699 26.57 6.08 -58.83
N LYS A 700 26.74 5.44 -59.98
CA LYS A 700 26.38 4.03 -60.20
C LYS A 700 27.28 3.07 -59.42
N SER A 701 28.56 3.41 -59.30
CA SER A 701 29.59 2.57 -58.65
C SER A 701 29.72 2.78 -57.14
N ASN A 702 29.21 3.89 -56.58
CA ASN A 702 29.27 4.12 -55.13
C ASN A 702 28.26 3.22 -54.37
N PRO A 703 28.71 2.43 -53.38
CA PRO A 703 27.86 1.47 -52.64
C PRO A 703 26.64 2.10 -51.96
N SER A 704 26.74 3.36 -51.54
CA SER A 704 25.66 4.08 -50.86
C SER A 704 24.56 4.59 -51.81
N THR A 705 24.82 4.62 -53.12
CA THR A 705 23.91 5.17 -54.13
C THR A 705 23.58 4.19 -55.26
N SER A 706 24.33 3.09 -55.38
CA SER A 706 24.22 2.14 -56.48
C SER A 706 22.86 1.45 -56.58
N GLU A 707 22.20 1.16 -55.46
CA GLU A 707 20.89 0.51 -55.47
C GLU A 707 19.77 1.45 -55.93
N VAL A 708 19.85 2.72 -55.55
CA VAL A 708 18.91 3.75 -56.00
C VAL A 708 19.14 4.08 -57.48
N ALA A 709 20.41 4.20 -57.90
CA ALA A 709 20.79 4.37 -59.30
C ALA A 709 20.25 3.23 -60.19
N ARG A 710 20.36 1.97 -59.73
CA ARG A 710 19.80 0.80 -60.43
C ARG A 710 18.27 0.85 -60.57
N ARG A 711 17.57 1.32 -59.53
CA ARG A 711 16.09 1.41 -59.54
C ARG A 711 15.55 2.57 -60.37
N MET A 712 16.30 3.65 -60.53
CA MET A 712 15.88 4.82 -61.29
C MET A 712 15.97 4.61 -62.81
N GLY A 713 16.90 3.78 -63.27
CA GLY A 713 17.24 3.68 -64.69
C GLY A 713 18.13 4.83 -65.15
N ASP A 714 18.91 4.59 -66.20
CA ASP A 714 20.01 5.47 -66.61
C ASP A 714 19.54 6.87 -67.00
N ASP A 715 18.43 6.99 -67.72
CA ASP A 715 17.89 8.28 -68.18
C ASP A 715 17.42 9.16 -67.01
N LYS A 716 16.82 8.56 -65.97
CA LYS A 716 16.35 9.31 -64.79
C LYS A 716 17.49 9.67 -63.84
N LEU A 717 18.52 8.83 -63.75
CA LEU A 717 19.73 9.15 -62.99
C LEU A 717 20.50 10.30 -63.64
N ILE A 718 20.61 10.28 -64.96
CA ILE A 718 21.17 11.38 -65.76
C ILE A 718 20.36 12.65 -65.46
N ALA A 719 19.06 12.67 -65.71
CA ALA A 719 18.24 13.84 -65.45
C ALA A 719 18.36 14.35 -63.99
N LEU A 720 18.43 13.46 -62.99
CA LEU A 720 18.61 13.83 -61.59
C LEU A 720 19.98 14.50 -61.32
N VAL A 721 21.07 13.92 -61.83
CA VAL A 721 22.44 14.45 -61.68
C VAL A 721 22.57 15.79 -62.40
N GLU A 722 21.93 15.94 -63.57
CA GLU A 722 21.90 17.17 -64.37
C GLU A 722 21.19 18.30 -63.62
N THR A 723 19.97 18.02 -63.15
CA THR A 723 19.14 19.01 -62.43
C THR A 723 19.78 19.40 -61.08
N SER A 724 20.57 18.50 -60.49
CA SER A 724 21.17 18.72 -59.17
C SER A 724 22.57 19.34 -59.22
N LEU A 725 23.37 19.07 -60.26
CA LEU A 725 24.63 19.77 -60.52
C LEU A 725 24.37 21.26 -60.73
N VAL A 726 23.28 21.56 -61.43
CA VAL A 726 22.71 22.89 -61.64
C VAL A 726 22.30 23.60 -60.34
N GLY A 727 21.98 22.86 -59.27
CA GLY A 727 21.69 23.43 -57.96
C GLY A 727 22.87 23.50 -56.99
N VAL A 728 23.99 22.86 -57.36
CA VAL A 728 25.19 22.66 -56.52
C VAL A 728 26.37 23.52 -57.00
N LEU A 729 26.51 23.66 -58.31
CA LEU A 729 27.19 24.79 -58.96
C LEU A 729 26.31 26.01 -58.75
#